data_AF-A0A954VS66-F1
#
_entry.id   AF-A0A954VS66-F1
#
_cell.length_a   1.000
_cell.length_b   1.000
_cell.length_c   1.000
_cell.angle_alpha   90.00
_cell.angle_beta   90.00
_cell.angle_gamma   90.00
#
_symmetry.space_group_name_H-M   'P 1'
#
loop_
_entity.id
_entity.type
_entity.pdbx_description
1 polymer ?
#
loop_
_entity_poly.entity_id
_entity_poly.type
_entity_poly.pdbx_seq_one_letter_code
_entity_poly.pdbx_strand_id
1 'polypeptide(L)'
;TVNLTTYTLKYNRMHWLTVDHLQQHWEAAHVTATIGNQMVDIRANNVTQLSLAFDSGQWPGRMDDQVTIRINGQRVTSVKPRSDLSLRVTLHQTADQWRAGSLPDGGLRKRHNLQGPIDDALMDSFIFVRPTGKAANKSVAAWANQEMERAIEHWRRHFRGDVRIKNDVDITDDDIANANLILWGETANNSVMQRVAEQLPIQWDHSAITVGSKKYSSQQHGLIAIYPNPLNPDRYVVLNSSFTFRDFAYLNNARQVPKLPDWAIVDIRTAPDSLWPGKIVDANFFGEQWELIESNLPDPHITMSALRSFWTSQTVTESLFFIQEEDYLPPQARLFYRPQQVLKLTDAARQTEFIEGQDYEVDLDAGVVRLTKESRIPFKTYDQLYPLLESDSPKIPSARHDEKRGIFWGEGSLYHGLQTEVTYQKAAQQPLDSQWSANEVPTFDPTALPRTLQKLRQQQPLRIHLMGDSISEGYNASGFTGAKPHQPPYGQLVADALAHTYNVRINFQNFARAGWVSAQGVSQVQRERVAVDQPDLVIIAFGMNDVGQKNPAAYQNHLRQVIQQVRQTSPDTEFILVSSMLGNAAWQLPMEMFDPLNEKLHELGEPGIAVVDMTNIWHRLLRRKTFYDLTGNGVNHPNDFGHRLYAQAILTKLIDPVNPSQTSDAHPLDSLTKAKRIVFLGDSITYAGDYIGFWETWLAANVVSSYPEIINVGLPSETVSGLSEDGHAGGKFPRPHLAERLDRVLAATKPDVVVACYGMNCGIYLPLDQDRFQKYQDGMLQLKEKVEAAGAKLIVITPPTFDDAIANKDFSYDAVLAEYAHWLVSKRSDGWTVIDFHNRMLDQLAANRLQDAEFTFQPDAVHPNRSGHWFVAQQLIRWCGDRLPDAVDTSPEAMLDRLGVSPELLDLIRQRQMVRRDAYLTAAGHLRPGIANGLPVAEAEAEAAKLTRKIEALRTTTSP
;
A
#
# COMPACT_ATOMS: atom_id res chain seq x y z
N THR A 1 -26.48 -20.41 19.80
CA THR A 1 -25.58 -19.27 19.61
C THR A 1 -25.66 -18.80 18.18
N VAL A 2 -25.62 -17.49 17.96
CA VAL A 2 -25.47 -16.83 16.66
C VAL A 2 -24.03 -16.32 16.56
N ASN A 3 -23.39 -16.51 15.42
CA ASN A 3 -22.10 -15.90 15.08
C ASN A 3 -22.22 -15.30 13.68
N LEU A 4 -22.43 -13.99 13.62
CA LEU A 4 -22.67 -13.24 12.39
C LEU A 4 -21.48 -12.33 12.12
N THR A 5 -20.90 -12.45 10.92
CA THR A 5 -20.00 -11.46 10.35
C THR A 5 -20.68 -10.82 9.15
N THR A 6 -20.71 -9.49 9.10
CA THR A 6 -21.17 -8.76 7.92
C THR A 6 -20.31 -7.52 7.67
N TYR A 7 -20.19 -7.13 6.41
CA TYR A 7 -19.46 -5.92 5.99
C TYR A 7 -20.42 -4.81 5.56
N THR A 8 -21.69 -5.16 5.34
CA THR A 8 -22.75 -4.24 4.92
C THR A 8 -24.05 -4.60 5.64
N LEU A 9 -25.01 -3.70 5.61
CA LEU A 9 -26.37 -3.96 6.08
C LEU A 9 -27.20 -4.80 5.09
N LYS A 10 -26.67 -5.24 3.93
CA LYS A 10 -27.43 -6.05 2.96
C LYS A 10 -27.73 -7.43 3.49
N TYR A 11 -26.75 -8.03 4.16
CA TYR A 11 -26.82 -9.38 4.70
C TYR A 11 -26.68 -9.33 6.22
N ASN A 12 -27.56 -8.56 6.85
CA ASN A 12 -27.44 -8.14 8.24
C ASN A 12 -28.14 -9.03 9.26
N ARG A 13 -28.74 -10.14 8.85
CA ARG A 13 -29.58 -10.99 9.71
C ARG A 13 -29.08 -12.42 9.77
N MET A 14 -29.05 -12.98 10.97
CA MET A 14 -28.88 -14.41 11.22
C MET A 14 -29.86 -14.87 12.31
N HIS A 15 -30.79 -15.75 11.93
CA HIS A 15 -31.87 -16.22 12.81
C HIS A 15 -32.69 -15.06 13.43
N TRP A 16 -32.66 -14.96 14.76
CA TRP A 16 -33.38 -13.98 15.59
C TRP A 16 -32.57 -12.70 15.83
N LEU A 17 -31.35 -12.57 15.27
CA LEU A 17 -30.51 -11.38 15.41
C LEU A 17 -30.39 -10.64 14.08
N THR A 18 -30.61 -9.33 14.12
CA THR A 18 -30.43 -8.40 12.99
C THR A 18 -29.52 -7.27 13.42
N VAL A 19 -28.49 -6.97 12.63
CA VAL A 19 -27.65 -5.77 12.78
C VAL A 19 -28.34 -4.62 12.05
N ASP A 20 -28.75 -3.60 12.77
CA ASP A 20 -29.55 -2.52 12.20
C ASP A 20 -28.66 -1.37 11.69
N HIS A 21 -27.55 -1.10 12.39
CA HIS A 21 -26.61 -0.02 12.07
C HIS A 21 -25.16 -0.44 12.35
N LEU A 22 -24.24 0.02 11.48
CA LEU A 22 -22.80 -0.18 11.62
C LEU A 22 -22.14 1.08 12.17
N GLN A 23 -20.89 0.96 12.59
CA GLN A 23 -20.06 2.14 12.84
C GLN A 23 -19.39 2.59 11.53
N GLN A 24 -18.87 1.63 10.77
CA GLN A 24 -18.25 1.85 9.47
C GLN A 24 -18.65 0.71 8.51
N HIS A 25 -19.25 1.07 7.39
CA HIS A 25 -19.52 0.13 6.30
C HIS A 25 -18.20 -0.32 5.66
N TRP A 26 -18.18 -1.56 5.14
CA TRP A 26 -17.04 -2.21 4.49
C TRP A 26 -15.87 -2.59 5.40
N GLU A 27 -15.98 -2.31 6.70
CA GLU A 27 -15.21 -2.98 7.74
C GLU A 27 -16.00 -4.15 8.34
N ALA A 28 -15.30 -5.17 8.83
CA ALA A 28 -15.95 -6.38 9.31
C ALA A 28 -16.67 -6.16 10.65
N ALA A 29 -18.00 -6.15 10.62
CA ALA A 29 -18.83 -6.16 11.82
C ALA A 29 -19.05 -7.59 12.31
N HIS A 30 -18.78 -7.82 13.60
CA HIS A 30 -18.84 -9.14 14.22
C HIS A 30 -19.82 -9.13 15.36
N VAL A 31 -20.78 -10.07 15.36
CA VAL A 31 -21.74 -10.26 16.44
C VAL A 31 -21.79 -11.72 16.86
N THR A 32 -21.38 -12.02 18.10
CA THR A 32 -21.59 -13.31 18.75
C THR A 32 -22.66 -13.17 19.81
N ALA A 33 -23.78 -13.87 19.67
CA ALA A 33 -24.88 -13.83 20.63
C ALA A 33 -25.24 -15.23 21.15
N THR A 34 -25.20 -15.42 22.46
CA THR A 34 -25.54 -16.68 23.13
C THR A 34 -26.85 -16.50 23.90
N ILE A 35 -27.74 -17.48 23.78
CA ILE A 35 -29.02 -17.50 24.50
C ILE A 35 -28.96 -18.55 25.60
N GLY A 36 -29.50 -18.21 26.77
CA GLY A 36 -29.89 -19.12 27.83
C GLY A 36 -31.37 -18.93 28.18
N ASN A 37 -31.87 -19.66 29.18
CA ASN A 37 -33.29 -19.64 29.52
C ASN A 37 -33.80 -18.27 30.02
N GLN A 38 -32.93 -17.44 30.60
CA GLN A 38 -33.27 -16.12 31.16
C GLN A 38 -32.25 -15.04 30.79
N MET A 39 -31.40 -15.28 29.78
CA MET A 39 -30.35 -14.35 29.40
C MET A 39 -30.05 -14.41 27.91
N VAL A 40 -29.79 -13.25 27.31
CA VAL A 40 -29.10 -13.14 26.03
C VAL A 40 -27.81 -12.35 26.24
N ASP A 41 -26.68 -12.97 25.90
CA ASP A 41 -25.35 -12.37 26.04
C ASP A 41 -24.73 -12.15 24.66
N ILE A 42 -24.40 -10.91 24.36
CA ILE A 42 -23.98 -10.46 23.04
C ILE A 42 -22.57 -9.86 23.14
N ARG A 43 -21.73 -10.15 22.15
CA ARG A 43 -20.50 -9.43 21.87
C ARG A 43 -20.60 -8.85 20.47
N ALA A 44 -20.38 -7.56 20.33
CA ALA A 44 -20.52 -6.84 19.08
C ALA A 44 -19.32 -5.90 18.86
N ASN A 45 -18.77 -5.90 17.64
CA ASN A 45 -17.76 -4.96 17.16
C ASN A 45 -18.23 -4.34 15.84
N ASN A 46 -17.92 -3.06 15.61
CA ASN A 46 -18.35 -2.27 14.44
C ASN A 46 -19.88 -2.30 14.24
N VAL A 47 -20.65 -2.28 15.34
CA VAL A 47 -22.12 -2.26 15.35
C VAL A 47 -22.59 -1.19 16.31
N THR A 48 -23.42 -0.28 15.82
CA THR A 48 -23.98 0.81 16.62
C THR A 48 -25.44 0.56 17.00
N GLN A 49 -26.13 -0.37 16.32
CA GLN A 49 -27.47 -0.84 16.71
C GLN A 49 -27.74 -2.26 16.22
N LEU A 50 -28.47 -3.04 17.03
CA LEU A 50 -28.98 -4.35 16.64
C LEU A 50 -30.33 -4.65 17.28
N SER A 51 -31.06 -5.58 16.66
CA SER A 51 -32.37 -6.04 17.09
C SER A 51 -32.40 -7.55 17.29
N LEU A 52 -33.07 -7.96 18.37
CA LEU A 52 -33.44 -9.33 18.69
C LEU A 52 -34.93 -9.51 18.37
N ALA A 53 -35.26 -10.51 17.57
CA ALA A 53 -36.62 -10.79 17.13
C ALA A 53 -36.87 -12.31 17.15
N PHE A 54 -37.51 -12.77 18.22
CA PHE A 54 -38.09 -14.10 18.33
C PHE A 54 -39.57 -14.00 17.97
N ASP A 55 -39.99 -14.72 16.93
CA ASP A 55 -41.40 -14.82 16.56
C ASP A 55 -42.16 -15.75 17.53
N SER A 56 -43.47 -15.90 17.35
CA SER A 56 -44.32 -16.74 18.20
C SER A 56 -43.73 -18.15 18.36
N GLY A 57 -43.59 -18.60 19.62
CA GLY A 57 -43.04 -19.91 19.98
C GLY A 57 -41.51 -20.05 19.89
N GLN A 58 -40.75 -19.00 19.51
CA GLN A 58 -39.30 -19.12 19.30
C GLN A 58 -38.45 -18.87 20.54
N TRP A 59 -38.94 -18.16 21.57
CA TRP A 59 -38.18 -17.98 22.80
C TRP A 59 -38.09 -19.32 23.57
N PRO A 60 -36.88 -19.79 23.96
CA PRO A 60 -36.71 -21.11 24.58
C PRO A 60 -37.03 -21.17 26.08
N GLY A 61 -37.17 -20.03 26.75
CA GLY A 61 -37.51 -19.95 28.18
C GLY A 61 -39.01 -19.93 28.45
N ARG A 62 -39.41 -19.67 29.70
CA ARG A 62 -40.83 -19.58 30.11
C ARG A 62 -41.36 -18.17 29.89
N MET A 63 -42.68 -18.04 29.69
CA MET A 63 -43.33 -16.73 29.52
C MET A 63 -43.19 -15.81 30.74
N ASP A 64 -43.07 -16.38 31.93
CA ASP A 64 -42.95 -15.63 33.19
C ASP A 64 -41.51 -15.19 33.50
N ASP A 65 -40.53 -15.66 32.72
CA ASP A 65 -39.12 -15.38 32.95
C ASP A 65 -38.79 -13.92 32.63
N GLN A 66 -37.95 -13.31 33.46
CA GLN A 66 -37.37 -12.00 33.19
C GLN A 66 -36.02 -12.18 32.48
N VAL A 67 -36.01 -11.95 31.17
CA VAL A 67 -34.85 -12.18 30.32
C VAL A 67 -33.90 -10.99 30.39
N THR A 68 -32.69 -11.22 30.90
CA THR A 68 -31.64 -10.19 30.98
C THR A 68 -30.88 -10.10 29.66
N ILE A 69 -30.74 -8.89 29.11
CA ILE A 69 -29.97 -8.64 27.89
C ILE A 69 -28.64 -7.97 28.24
N ARG A 70 -27.54 -8.60 27.87
CA ARG A 70 -26.17 -8.11 28.04
C ARG A 70 -25.49 -7.97 26.69
N ILE A 71 -24.77 -6.87 26.47
CA ILE A 71 -23.94 -6.67 25.29
C ILE A 71 -22.58 -6.11 25.71
N ASN A 72 -21.49 -6.66 25.19
CA ASN A 72 -20.11 -6.27 25.52
C ASN A 72 -19.86 -6.21 27.04
N GLY A 73 -20.46 -7.13 27.81
CA GLY A 73 -20.36 -7.17 29.27
C GLY A 73 -21.30 -6.21 30.01
N GLN A 74 -21.91 -5.24 29.33
CA GLN A 74 -22.86 -4.30 29.92
C GLN A 74 -24.27 -4.89 29.99
N ARG A 75 -24.87 -4.93 31.19
CA ARG A 75 -26.31 -5.23 31.34
C ARG A 75 -27.11 -4.03 30.84
N VAL A 76 -27.90 -4.21 29.78
CA VAL A 76 -28.63 -3.10 29.13
C VAL A 76 -30.07 -3.00 29.63
N THR A 77 -30.80 -4.13 29.64
CA THR A 77 -32.21 -4.15 30.02
C THR A 77 -32.65 -5.54 30.48
N SER A 78 -33.89 -5.65 30.95
CA SER A 78 -34.53 -6.93 31.22
C SER A 78 -35.98 -6.89 30.74
N VAL A 79 -36.36 -7.86 29.89
CA VAL A 79 -37.68 -7.89 29.23
C VAL A 79 -38.38 -9.21 29.51
N LYS A 80 -39.71 -9.23 29.43
CA LYS A 80 -40.50 -10.45 29.48
C LYS A 80 -40.91 -10.88 28.07
N PRO A 81 -40.85 -12.18 27.73
CA PRO A 81 -41.51 -12.71 26.54
C PRO A 81 -43.02 -12.41 26.58
N ARG A 82 -43.64 -12.30 25.42
CA ARG A 82 -45.10 -12.18 25.31
C ARG A 82 -45.76 -13.54 25.61
N SER A 83 -47.09 -13.55 25.75
CA SER A 83 -47.87 -14.76 26.06
C SER A 83 -47.73 -15.87 25.01
N ASP A 84 -47.36 -15.52 23.79
CA ASP A 84 -47.09 -16.44 22.70
C ASP A 84 -45.59 -16.82 22.58
N LEU A 85 -44.77 -16.48 23.58
CA LEU A 85 -43.31 -16.67 23.60
C LEU A 85 -42.55 -15.90 22.51
N SER A 86 -43.15 -14.86 21.92
CA SER A 86 -42.40 -13.89 21.10
C SER A 86 -41.64 -12.89 21.99
N LEU A 87 -40.49 -12.42 21.51
CA LEU A 87 -39.65 -11.44 22.22
C LEU A 87 -38.98 -10.52 21.21
N ARG A 88 -39.09 -9.20 21.44
CA ARG A 88 -38.45 -8.18 20.61
C ARG A 88 -37.71 -7.18 21.48
N VAL A 89 -36.45 -6.92 21.14
CA VAL A 89 -35.60 -5.93 21.82
C VAL A 89 -34.69 -5.29 20.79
N THR A 90 -34.64 -3.96 20.76
CA THR A 90 -33.62 -3.21 20.00
C THR A 90 -32.65 -2.58 20.98
N LEU A 91 -31.37 -2.60 20.64
CA LEU A 91 -30.27 -2.06 21.43
C LEU A 91 -29.46 -1.14 20.54
N HIS A 92 -29.06 0.02 21.05
CA HIS A 92 -28.15 0.93 20.36
C HIS A 92 -27.03 1.41 21.26
N GLN A 93 -25.95 1.91 20.65
CA GLN A 93 -24.79 2.48 21.31
C GLN A 93 -24.73 4.00 21.08
N THR A 94 -24.49 4.75 22.16
CA THR A 94 -24.19 6.20 22.13
C THR A 94 -23.07 6.48 23.13
N ALA A 95 -22.01 7.19 22.70
CA ALA A 95 -20.84 7.52 23.55
C ALA A 95 -20.31 6.30 24.33
N ASP A 96 -20.07 5.21 23.59
CA ASP A 96 -19.60 3.91 24.09
C ASP A 96 -20.52 3.16 25.08
N GLN A 97 -21.73 3.65 25.33
CA GLN A 97 -22.71 2.98 26.19
C GLN A 97 -23.90 2.43 25.41
N TRP A 98 -24.28 1.19 25.73
CA TRP A 98 -25.44 0.53 25.16
C TRP A 98 -26.72 0.86 25.92
N ARG A 99 -27.81 1.07 25.18
CA ARG A 99 -29.14 1.41 25.70
C ARG A 99 -30.21 0.60 24.98
N ALA A 100 -31.32 0.36 25.65
CA ALA A 100 -32.49 -0.26 25.04
C ALA A 100 -33.31 0.78 24.27
N GLY A 101 -33.88 0.37 23.15
CA GLY A 101 -34.58 1.23 22.19
C GLY A 101 -33.76 1.45 20.92
N SER A 102 -34.37 2.12 19.94
CA SER A 102 -33.68 2.56 18.73
C SER A 102 -32.87 3.83 18.98
N LEU A 103 -31.87 4.08 18.13
CA LEU A 103 -31.21 5.37 18.04
C LEU A 103 -32.26 6.48 17.84
N PRO A 104 -32.10 7.65 18.48
CA PRO A 104 -32.96 8.80 18.21
C PRO A 104 -32.94 9.17 16.72
N ASP A 105 -34.10 9.51 16.17
CA ASP A 105 -34.21 10.01 14.80
C ASP A 105 -33.40 11.31 14.65
N GLY A 106 -32.46 11.33 13.69
CA GLY A 106 -31.45 12.39 13.61
C GLY A 106 -31.03 12.81 12.19
N GLY A 107 -31.76 12.41 11.15
CA GLY A 107 -31.42 12.71 9.75
C GLY A 107 -31.25 11.47 8.87
N LEU A 108 -30.61 11.63 7.72
CA LEU A 108 -30.29 10.52 6.82
C LEU A 108 -29.36 9.51 7.51
N ARG A 109 -29.60 8.22 7.28
CA ARG A 109 -28.76 7.15 7.82
C ARG A 109 -28.74 5.96 6.88
N LYS A 110 -27.61 5.27 6.84
CA LYS A 110 -27.50 3.97 6.18
C LYS A 110 -28.38 2.96 6.90
N ARG A 111 -29.10 2.16 6.12
CA ARG A 111 -29.99 1.11 6.59
C ARG A 111 -30.07 -0.01 5.57
N HIS A 112 -30.66 -1.13 5.95
CA HIS A 112 -30.88 -2.26 5.04
C HIS A 112 -31.60 -1.79 3.76
N ASN A 113 -31.03 -2.09 2.59
CA ASN A 113 -31.46 -1.63 1.25
C ASN A 113 -31.38 -0.12 0.98
N LEU A 114 -30.73 0.64 1.87
CA LEU A 114 -30.37 2.04 1.66
C LEU A 114 -29.03 2.33 2.38
N GLN A 115 -27.94 1.75 1.89
CA GLN A 115 -26.59 1.69 2.51
C GLN A 115 -25.41 1.90 1.56
N GLY A 116 -25.61 1.82 0.24
CA GLY A 116 -24.52 1.75 -0.73
C GLY A 116 -23.90 0.35 -0.80
N PRO A 117 -22.98 0.09 -1.74
CA PRO A 117 -22.35 1.02 -2.68
C PRO A 117 -23.28 1.28 -3.87
N ILE A 118 -22.79 1.89 -4.94
CA ILE A 118 -23.56 2.27 -6.14
C ILE A 118 -24.50 1.15 -6.63
N ASP A 119 -24.01 -0.09 -6.69
CA ASP A 119 -24.77 -1.25 -7.16
C ASP A 119 -26.00 -1.59 -6.29
N ASP A 120 -26.07 -1.16 -5.02
CA ASP A 120 -27.22 -1.47 -4.15
C ASP A 120 -28.53 -0.84 -4.68
N ALA A 121 -28.44 0.27 -5.42
CA ALA A 121 -29.59 0.90 -6.08
C ALA A 121 -30.28 -0.01 -7.11
N LEU A 122 -29.58 -1.02 -7.63
CA LEU A 122 -30.09 -1.93 -8.66
C LEU A 122 -30.77 -3.18 -8.07
N MET A 123 -30.75 -3.31 -6.74
CA MET A 123 -31.34 -4.42 -6.00
C MET A 123 -32.81 -4.17 -5.63
N ASP A 124 -33.41 -3.07 -6.11
CA ASP A 124 -34.84 -2.72 -6.01
C ASP A 124 -35.29 -2.10 -7.36
N SER A 125 -36.56 -1.71 -7.48
CA SER A 125 -37.10 -1.00 -8.65
C SER A 125 -36.27 0.24 -8.99
N PHE A 126 -35.74 0.34 -10.21
CA PHE A 126 -34.99 1.50 -10.70
C PHE A 126 -35.35 1.92 -12.14
N ILE A 127 -35.07 3.19 -12.51
CA ILE A 127 -35.30 3.76 -13.84
C ILE A 127 -34.04 4.53 -14.28
N PHE A 128 -33.60 4.33 -15.53
CA PHE A 128 -32.58 5.16 -16.16
C PHE A 128 -33.21 6.46 -16.67
N VAL A 129 -32.64 7.58 -16.25
CA VAL A 129 -33.12 8.92 -16.57
C VAL A 129 -32.16 9.58 -17.54
N ARG A 130 -32.56 9.60 -18.82
CA ARG A 130 -31.77 10.15 -19.93
C ARG A 130 -31.86 11.68 -19.96
N PRO A 131 -30.74 12.41 -20.09
CA PRO A 131 -30.76 13.87 -20.20
C PRO A 131 -31.36 14.33 -21.53
N THR A 132 -32.13 15.42 -21.52
CA THR A 132 -32.65 16.07 -22.76
C THR A 132 -32.19 17.52 -22.94
N GLY A 133 -31.59 18.12 -21.92
CA GLY A 133 -31.09 19.49 -21.96
C GLY A 133 -29.76 19.65 -22.72
N LYS A 134 -29.25 20.88 -22.75
CA LYS A 134 -27.97 21.20 -23.40
C LYS A 134 -26.82 21.02 -22.40
N ALA A 135 -25.85 20.16 -22.76
CA ALA A 135 -24.64 19.94 -21.97
C ALA A 135 -23.81 21.21 -21.80
N ALA A 136 -23.24 21.40 -20.59
CA ALA A 136 -22.25 22.43 -20.34
C ALA A 136 -20.87 21.97 -20.85
N ASN A 137 -20.53 20.69 -20.62
CA ASN A 137 -19.25 20.10 -20.99
C ASN A 137 -19.46 18.94 -21.97
N LYS A 138 -19.08 19.15 -23.24
CA LYS A 138 -19.30 18.15 -24.31
C LYS A 138 -18.63 16.80 -24.03
N SER A 139 -17.43 16.81 -23.45
CA SER A 139 -16.65 15.62 -23.11
C SER A 139 -17.34 14.78 -22.03
N VAL A 140 -17.78 15.42 -20.94
CA VAL A 140 -18.49 14.74 -19.84
C VAL A 140 -19.84 14.22 -20.27
N ALA A 141 -20.60 15.00 -21.06
CA ALA A 141 -21.87 14.52 -21.60
C ALA A 141 -21.69 13.32 -22.55
N ALA A 142 -20.63 13.30 -23.37
CA ALA A 142 -20.32 12.18 -24.24
C ALA A 142 -19.93 10.92 -23.43
N TRP A 143 -19.08 11.08 -22.42
CA TRP A 143 -18.70 10.02 -21.50
C TRP A 143 -19.91 9.44 -20.75
N ALA A 144 -20.76 10.29 -20.16
CA ALA A 144 -21.95 9.85 -19.45
C ALA A 144 -22.94 9.11 -20.37
N ASN A 145 -23.08 9.56 -21.63
CA ASN A 145 -23.89 8.86 -22.62
C ASN A 145 -23.30 7.49 -22.99
N GLN A 146 -21.98 7.39 -23.16
CA GLN A 146 -21.30 6.12 -23.42
C GLN A 146 -21.49 5.14 -22.25
N GLU A 147 -21.37 5.60 -21.01
CA GLU A 147 -21.61 4.77 -19.82
C GLU A 147 -23.07 4.34 -19.70
N MET A 148 -24.03 5.20 -20.05
CA MET A 148 -25.44 4.85 -20.13
C MET A 148 -25.69 3.77 -21.18
N GLU A 149 -25.15 3.93 -22.39
CA GLU A 149 -25.31 2.98 -23.50
C GLU A 149 -24.70 1.62 -23.15
N ARG A 150 -23.48 1.60 -22.60
CA ARG A 150 -22.85 0.39 -22.08
C ARG A 150 -23.73 -0.28 -21.03
N ALA A 151 -24.24 0.47 -20.07
CA ALA A 151 -25.08 -0.07 -19.01
C ALA A 151 -26.37 -0.69 -19.57
N ILE A 152 -27.02 -0.06 -20.57
CA ILE A 152 -28.21 -0.60 -21.25
C ILE A 152 -27.89 -1.92 -21.96
N GLU A 153 -26.83 -1.93 -22.78
CA GLU A 153 -26.40 -3.11 -23.55
C GLU A 153 -26.08 -4.29 -22.62
N HIS A 154 -25.25 -4.04 -21.62
CA HIS A 154 -24.76 -5.08 -20.73
C HIS A 154 -25.79 -5.50 -19.68
N TRP A 155 -26.71 -4.62 -19.30
CA TRP A 155 -27.85 -5.02 -18.48
C TRP A 155 -28.65 -6.13 -19.16
N ARG A 156 -28.96 -5.94 -20.45
CA ARG A 156 -29.67 -6.96 -21.24
C ARG A 156 -28.89 -8.27 -21.35
N ARG A 157 -27.58 -8.19 -21.54
CA ARG A 157 -26.70 -9.37 -21.68
C ARG A 157 -26.57 -10.18 -20.39
N HIS A 158 -26.39 -9.52 -19.25
CA HIS A 158 -26.12 -10.20 -17.97
C HIS A 158 -27.40 -10.57 -17.22
N PHE A 159 -28.40 -9.69 -17.21
CA PHE A 159 -29.61 -9.86 -16.41
C PHE A 159 -30.84 -10.29 -17.23
N ARG A 160 -30.70 -10.40 -18.55
CA ARG A 160 -31.72 -10.93 -19.48
C ARG A 160 -33.06 -10.16 -19.47
N GLY A 161 -33.05 -8.88 -19.08
CA GLY A 161 -34.20 -7.98 -19.15
C GLY A 161 -33.84 -6.65 -19.78
N ASP A 162 -34.83 -5.90 -20.25
CA ASP A 162 -34.65 -4.54 -20.76
C ASP A 162 -34.79 -3.54 -19.61
N VAL A 163 -33.88 -2.57 -19.53
CA VAL A 163 -33.93 -1.50 -18.52
C VAL A 163 -35.04 -0.51 -18.87
N ARG A 164 -35.75 0.00 -17.85
CA ARG A 164 -36.72 1.09 -18.02
C ARG A 164 -35.96 2.40 -18.21
N ILE A 165 -36.23 3.09 -19.31
CA ILE A 165 -35.60 4.37 -19.64
C ILE A 165 -36.69 5.42 -19.82
N LYS A 166 -36.53 6.58 -19.16
CA LYS A 166 -37.36 7.77 -19.37
C LYS A 166 -36.46 8.98 -19.60
N ASN A 167 -36.95 9.99 -20.30
CA ASN A 167 -36.26 11.28 -20.31
C ASN A 167 -36.44 11.96 -18.95
N ASP A 168 -35.47 12.80 -18.58
CA ASP A 168 -35.53 13.67 -17.41
C ASP A 168 -36.82 14.50 -17.31
N VAL A 169 -37.32 15.00 -18.44
CA VAL A 169 -38.59 15.76 -18.52
C VAL A 169 -39.85 14.91 -18.37
N ASP A 170 -39.74 13.59 -18.51
CA ASP A 170 -40.86 12.63 -18.44
C ASP A 170 -40.95 11.93 -17.06
N ILE A 171 -40.07 12.28 -16.11
CA ILE A 171 -40.09 11.74 -14.75
C ILE A 171 -41.25 12.35 -13.96
N THR A 172 -42.11 11.47 -13.45
CA THR A 172 -43.30 11.84 -12.67
C THR A 172 -43.08 11.65 -11.17
N ASP A 173 -43.98 12.20 -10.33
CA ASP A 173 -43.95 11.96 -8.89
C ASP A 173 -44.16 10.48 -8.52
N ASP A 174 -44.90 9.73 -9.34
CA ASP A 174 -45.09 8.28 -9.16
C ASP A 174 -43.78 7.52 -9.40
N ASP A 175 -42.96 7.94 -10.37
CA ASP A 175 -41.63 7.37 -10.59
C ASP A 175 -40.70 7.62 -9.39
N ILE A 176 -40.71 8.85 -8.86
CA ILE A 176 -39.91 9.26 -7.68
C ILE A 176 -40.34 8.47 -6.43
N ALA A 177 -41.63 8.16 -6.28
CA ALA A 177 -42.15 7.39 -5.15
C ALA A 177 -41.73 5.91 -5.22
N ASN A 178 -41.74 5.32 -6.43
CA ASN A 178 -41.72 3.86 -6.62
C ASN A 178 -40.42 3.31 -7.24
N ALA A 179 -39.43 4.16 -7.56
CA ALA A 179 -38.17 3.70 -8.14
C ALA A 179 -36.95 4.53 -7.70
N ASN A 180 -35.80 3.87 -7.63
CA ASN A 180 -34.49 4.52 -7.62
C ASN A 180 -34.24 5.17 -8.99
N LEU A 181 -33.65 6.37 -9.00
CA LEU A 181 -33.41 7.11 -10.22
C LEU A 181 -31.93 7.10 -10.57
N ILE A 182 -31.60 6.53 -11.73
CA ILE A 182 -30.23 6.47 -12.25
C ILE A 182 -30.08 7.60 -13.27
N LEU A 183 -29.48 8.71 -12.84
CA LEU A 183 -29.40 9.97 -13.57
C LEU A 183 -28.11 10.02 -14.41
N TRP A 184 -28.26 10.25 -15.71
CA TRP A 184 -27.13 10.38 -16.63
C TRP A 184 -26.94 11.83 -17.11
N GLY A 185 -25.69 12.23 -17.32
CA GLY A 185 -25.29 13.56 -17.80
C GLY A 185 -24.68 14.45 -16.71
N GLU A 186 -25.01 15.73 -16.78
CA GLU A 186 -24.55 16.81 -15.91
C GLU A 186 -25.76 17.55 -15.32
N THR A 187 -25.53 18.35 -14.28
CA THR A 187 -26.57 19.21 -13.69
C THR A 187 -27.18 20.19 -14.71
N ALA A 188 -26.43 20.57 -15.74
CA ALA A 188 -26.89 21.49 -16.79
C ALA A 188 -27.80 20.86 -17.85
N ASN A 189 -27.78 19.53 -18.04
CA ASN A 189 -28.53 18.86 -19.11
C ASN A 189 -29.50 17.77 -18.64
N ASN A 190 -29.56 17.49 -17.34
CA ASN A 190 -30.54 16.61 -16.73
C ASN A 190 -31.38 17.38 -15.69
N SER A 191 -32.64 17.66 -16.01
CA SER A 191 -33.51 18.48 -15.15
C SER A 191 -33.81 17.86 -13.78
N VAL A 192 -33.75 16.54 -13.66
CA VAL A 192 -33.90 15.85 -12.37
C VAL A 192 -32.62 15.98 -11.55
N MET A 193 -31.45 15.81 -12.17
CA MET A 193 -30.15 16.00 -11.52
C MET A 193 -30.00 17.44 -10.99
N GLN A 194 -30.45 18.42 -11.76
CA GLN A 194 -30.46 19.82 -11.35
C GLN A 194 -31.27 20.06 -10.06
N ARG A 195 -32.42 19.40 -9.90
CA ARG A 195 -33.30 19.54 -8.72
C ARG A 195 -32.69 18.99 -7.43
N VAL A 196 -31.78 18.02 -7.54
CA VAL A 196 -31.19 17.34 -6.38
C VAL A 196 -29.78 17.82 -6.04
N ALA A 197 -29.05 18.40 -6.99
CA ALA A 197 -27.62 18.69 -6.90
C ALA A 197 -27.21 19.50 -5.65
N GLU A 198 -27.94 20.57 -5.31
CA GLU A 198 -27.61 21.43 -4.17
C GLU A 198 -27.69 20.70 -2.82
N GLN A 199 -28.47 19.62 -2.75
CA GLN A 199 -28.68 18.83 -1.53
C GLN A 199 -27.74 17.61 -1.44
N LEU A 200 -26.87 17.39 -2.44
CA LEU A 200 -25.88 16.33 -2.40
C LEU A 200 -24.62 16.76 -1.63
N PRO A 201 -23.90 15.85 -0.94
CA PRO A 201 -22.67 16.21 -0.23
C PRO A 201 -21.53 16.65 -1.16
N ILE A 202 -21.52 16.15 -2.39
CA ILE A 202 -20.55 16.51 -3.43
C ILE A 202 -21.22 17.52 -4.35
N GLN A 203 -20.65 18.73 -4.40
CA GLN A 203 -21.19 19.83 -5.19
C GLN A 203 -20.67 19.72 -6.62
N TRP A 204 -21.54 19.89 -7.61
CA TRP A 204 -21.17 19.81 -9.03
C TRP A 204 -21.81 20.93 -9.83
N ASP A 205 -20.98 21.90 -10.23
CA ASP A 205 -21.37 22.99 -11.12
C ASP A 205 -20.69 22.89 -12.49
N HIS A 206 -20.91 23.89 -13.36
CA HIS A 206 -20.38 23.89 -14.72
C HIS A 206 -18.85 23.99 -14.80
N SER A 207 -18.19 24.43 -13.71
CA SER A 207 -16.76 24.67 -13.62
C SER A 207 -16.02 23.60 -12.83
N ALA A 208 -16.60 23.12 -11.72
CA ALA A 208 -15.93 22.19 -10.82
C ALA A 208 -16.87 21.19 -10.11
N ILE A 209 -16.31 20.01 -9.82
CA ILE A 209 -16.81 19.06 -8.82
C ILE A 209 -16.03 19.30 -7.54
N THR A 210 -16.71 19.59 -6.43
CA THR A 210 -16.11 19.87 -5.13
C THR A 210 -16.43 18.75 -4.14
N VAL A 211 -15.39 18.11 -3.63
CA VAL A 211 -15.45 17.03 -2.64
C VAL A 211 -14.72 17.50 -1.39
N GLY A 212 -15.47 17.99 -0.40
CA GLY A 212 -14.88 18.58 0.81
C GLY A 212 -13.98 19.78 0.46
N SER A 213 -12.70 19.69 0.81
CA SER A 213 -11.69 20.70 0.46
C SER A 213 -11.11 20.57 -0.96
N LYS A 214 -11.36 19.45 -1.65
CA LYS A 214 -10.81 19.17 -2.98
C LYS A 214 -11.73 19.66 -4.09
N LYS A 215 -11.13 20.10 -5.20
CA LYS A 215 -11.84 20.55 -6.41
C LYS A 215 -11.27 19.91 -7.66
N TYR A 216 -12.15 19.47 -8.55
CA TYR A 216 -11.84 18.83 -9.82
C TYR A 216 -12.54 19.60 -10.95
N SER A 217 -11.87 19.76 -12.09
CA SER A 217 -12.47 20.45 -13.25
C SER A 217 -13.62 19.65 -13.85
N SER A 218 -14.81 20.23 -13.96
CA SER A 218 -15.98 19.60 -14.58
C SER A 218 -15.90 19.50 -16.11
N GLN A 219 -14.83 20.04 -16.72
CA GLN A 219 -14.52 19.79 -18.14
C GLN A 219 -13.80 18.46 -18.36
N GLN A 220 -13.12 17.96 -17.33
CA GLN A 220 -12.19 16.83 -17.40
C GLN A 220 -12.57 15.68 -16.46
N HIS A 221 -13.50 15.91 -15.53
CA HIS A 221 -13.90 14.91 -14.56
C HIS A 221 -15.42 14.71 -14.56
N GLY A 222 -15.84 13.45 -14.47
CA GLY A 222 -17.20 13.03 -14.22
C GLY A 222 -17.38 12.62 -12.76
N LEU A 223 -18.59 12.84 -12.23
CA LEU A 223 -18.97 12.36 -10.91
C LEU A 223 -19.82 11.09 -11.05
N ILE A 224 -19.38 10.03 -10.40
CA ILE A 224 -20.18 8.86 -10.08
C ILE A 224 -20.53 8.93 -8.59
N ALA A 225 -21.80 8.79 -8.23
CA ALA A 225 -22.21 8.76 -6.83
C ALA A 225 -23.54 8.04 -6.63
N ILE A 226 -23.76 7.46 -5.46
CA ILE A 226 -25.07 7.04 -4.94
C ILE A 226 -25.41 7.85 -3.70
N TYR A 227 -26.66 8.29 -3.60
CA TYR A 227 -27.13 9.05 -2.44
C TYR A 227 -28.63 8.83 -2.20
N PRO A 228 -29.15 8.91 -0.95
CA PRO A 228 -30.58 9.01 -0.72
C PRO A 228 -31.18 10.16 -1.53
N ASN A 229 -32.23 9.88 -2.31
CA ASN A 229 -32.83 10.84 -3.22
C ASN A 229 -33.40 12.02 -2.42
N PRO A 230 -32.95 13.26 -2.61
CA PRO A 230 -33.50 14.40 -1.89
C PRO A 230 -35.00 14.64 -2.14
N LEU A 231 -35.56 14.13 -3.24
CA LEU A 231 -36.99 14.17 -3.54
C LEU A 231 -37.78 13.03 -2.86
N ASN A 232 -37.11 11.96 -2.43
CA ASN A 232 -37.66 10.85 -1.69
C ASN A 232 -36.55 10.09 -0.93
N PRO A 233 -36.27 10.45 0.34
CA PRO A 233 -35.18 9.87 1.12
C PRO A 233 -35.23 8.35 1.32
N ASP A 234 -36.36 7.70 1.02
CA ASP A 234 -36.50 6.25 1.07
C ASP A 234 -35.99 5.54 -0.21
N ARG A 235 -35.55 6.30 -1.21
CA ARG A 235 -35.03 5.82 -2.51
C ARG A 235 -33.64 6.39 -2.80
N TYR A 236 -33.01 5.88 -3.84
CA TYR A 236 -31.72 6.37 -4.32
C TYR A 236 -31.82 7.31 -5.51
N VAL A 237 -30.89 8.25 -5.57
CA VAL A 237 -30.34 8.76 -6.83
C VAL A 237 -28.95 8.15 -7.03
N VAL A 238 -28.65 7.77 -8.28
CA VAL A 238 -27.30 7.41 -8.72
C VAL A 238 -26.91 8.35 -9.85
N LEU A 239 -25.70 8.89 -9.84
CA LEU A 239 -25.16 9.74 -10.88
C LEU A 239 -24.21 8.95 -11.76
N ASN A 240 -24.42 9.00 -13.08
CA ASN A 240 -23.53 8.53 -14.14
C ASN A 240 -22.99 7.11 -13.97
N SER A 241 -23.73 6.21 -13.32
CA SER A 241 -23.30 4.83 -13.11
C SER A 241 -24.47 3.88 -12.96
N SER A 242 -24.18 2.59 -13.08
CA SER A 242 -25.10 1.48 -12.88
C SER A 242 -24.34 0.39 -12.12
N PHE A 243 -24.40 -0.88 -12.56
CA PHE A 243 -23.55 -1.91 -11.99
C PHE A 243 -22.10 -1.59 -12.34
N THR A 244 -21.23 -1.67 -11.35
CA THR A 244 -19.89 -1.07 -11.44
C THR A 244 -18.85 -2.06 -11.95
N PHE A 245 -19.18 -3.34 -12.00
CA PHE A 245 -18.34 -4.33 -12.67
C PHE A 245 -18.44 -4.19 -14.21
N ARG A 246 -17.31 -4.45 -14.87
CA ARG A 246 -17.13 -4.31 -16.31
C ARG A 246 -16.56 -5.59 -16.91
N ASP A 247 -16.02 -5.50 -18.11
CA ASP A 247 -15.66 -6.59 -19.01
C ASP A 247 -14.82 -7.68 -18.37
N PHE A 248 -13.88 -7.33 -17.49
CA PHE A 248 -13.08 -8.28 -16.74
C PHE A 248 -13.90 -9.25 -15.88
N ALA A 249 -15.05 -8.82 -15.40
CA ALA A 249 -15.95 -9.59 -14.53
C ALA A 249 -17.04 -10.35 -15.29
N TYR A 250 -17.19 -10.14 -16.61
CA TYR A 250 -18.29 -10.77 -17.37
C TYR A 250 -18.14 -12.29 -17.50
N LEU A 251 -16.91 -12.81 -17.48
CA LEU A 251 -16.63 -14.22 -17.72
C LEU A 251 -17.12 -15.15 -16.59
N ASN A 252 -17.23 -14.66 -15.35
CA ASN A 252 -17.78 -15.45 -14.26
C ASN A 252 -18.50 -14.60 -13.21
N ASN A 253 -19.58 -15.16 -12.67
CA ASN A 253 -20.41 -14.47 -11.68
C ASN A 253 -19.68 -14.23 -10.35
N ALA A 254 -18.62 -14.99 -10.03
CA ALA A 254 -17.84 -14.79 -8.81
C ALA A 254 -17.09 -13.45 -8.80
N ARG A 255 -16.87 -12.84 -9.98
CA ARG A 255 -16.23 -11.52 -10.12
C ARG A 255 -17.22 -10.36 -10.26
N GLN A 256 -18.51 -10.65 -10.47
CA GLN A 256 -19.61 -9.67 -10.61
C GLN A 256 -20.03 -9.12 -9.24
N VAL A 257 -19.07 -8.51 -8.56
CA VAL A 257 -19.24 -7.83 -7.28
C VAL A 257 -19.05 -6.32 -7.48
N PRO A 258 -19.62 -5.47 -6.62
CA PRO A 258 -19.38 -4.03 -6.68
C PRO A 258 -17.89 -3.69 -6.74
N LYS A 259 -17.51 -2.74 -7.60
CA LYS A 259 -16.13 -2.30 -7.85
C LYS A 259 -15.87 -0.87 -7.41
N LEU A 260 -16.90 -0.02 -7.38
CA LEU A 260 -16.80 1.35 -6.89
C LEU A 260 -17.53 1.50 -5.55
N PRO A 261 -17.07 2.41 -4.68
CA PRO A 261 -17.69 2.67 -3.39
C PRO A 261 -18.95 3.54 -3.56
N ASP A 262 -19.28 4.41 -2.61
CA ASP A 262 -20.48 5.25 -2.74
C ASP A 262 -20.30 6.41 -3.73
N TRP A 263 -19.07 6.88 -3.92
CA TRP A 263 -18.77 7.91 -4.91
C TRP A 263 -17.37 7.75 -5.48
N ALA A 264 -17.19 8.22 -6.71
CA ALA A 264 -15.90 8.27 -7.38
C ALA A 264 -15.83 9.49 -8.32
N ILE A 265 -14.67 10.13 -8.34
CA ILE A 265 -14.30 11.14 -9.33
C ILE A 265 -13.52 10.42 -10.43
N VAL A 266 -14.08 10.49 -11.64
CA VAL A 266 -13.54 9.84 -12.82
C VAL A 266 -12.88 10.91 -13.68
N ASP A 267 -11.57 10.83 -13.89
CA ASP A 267 -10.90 11.60 -14.92
C ASP A 267 -11.22 10.99 -16.28
N ILE A 268 -12.05 11.70 -17.04
CA ILE A 268 -12.62 11.23 -18.30
C ILE A 268 -11.67 11.46 -19.49
N ARG A 269 -10.48 12.01 -19.26
CA ARG A 269 -9.44 12.06 -20.29
C ARG A 269 -8.83 10.69 -20.53
N THR A 270 -8.84 9.83 -19.51
CA THR A 270 -8.59 8.40 -19.67
C THR A 270 -9.89 7.71 -20.10
N ALA A 271 -9.85 7.02 -21.25
CA ALA A 271 -10.99 6.25 -21.73
C ALA A 271 -11.38 5.13 -20.74
N PRO A 272 -12.67 4.75 -20.66
CA PRO A 272 -13.08 3.58 -19.88
C PRO A 272 -12.38 2.29 -20.34
N ASP A 273 -12.01 1.43 -19.40
CA ASP A 273 -11.37 0.12 -19.67
C ASP A 273 -12.23 -1.06 -19.15
N SER A 274 -11.65 -2.26 -19.16
CA SER A 274 -12.32 -3.49 -18.72
C SER A 274 -12.63 -3.58 -17.21
N LEU A 275 -12.13 -2.64 -16.41
CA LEU A 275 -12.28 -2.56 -14.96
C LEU A 275 -12.97 -1.26 -14.52
N TRP A 276 -12.66 -0.13 -15.15
CA TRP A 276 -13.02 1.20 -14.69
C TRP A 276 -13.73 2.07 -15.75
N PRO A 277 -14.64 2.96 -15.35
CA PRO A 277 -15.34 3.90 -16.25
C PRO A 277 -14.46 5.06 -16.75
N GLY A 278 -13.14 4.95 -16.63
CA GLY A 278 -12.15 6.02 -16.76
C GLY A 278 -11.23 5.97 -15.56
N LYS A 279 -10.27 6.89 -15.45
CA LYS A 279 -9.32 6.84 -14.33
C LYS A 279 -9.97 7.35 -13.04
N ILE A 280 -10.06 6.49 -12.03
CA ILE A 280 -10.54 6.91 -10.71
C ILE A 280 -9.44 7.73 -10.02
N VAL A 281 -9.68 9.03 -9.81
CA VAL A 281 -8.70 9.94 -9.17
C VAL A 281 -9.02 10.23 -7.71
N ASP A 282 -10.26 9.96 -7.29
CA ASP A 282 -10.67 9.92 -5.90
C ASP A 282 -11.91 9.06 -5.77
N ALA A 283 -12.07 8.33 -4.67
CA ALA A 283 -13.25 7.53 -4.39
C ALA A 283 -13.31 7.19 -2.91
N ASN A 284 -14.50 7.21 -2.33
CA ASN A 284 -14.70 6.80 -0.95
C ASN A 284 -16.15 6.38 -0.69
N PHE A 285 -16.40 5.91 0.52
CA PHE A 285 -17.74 5.72 1.07
C PHE A 285 -18.21 7.00 1.77
N PHE A 286 -19.52 7.20 1.82
CA PHE A 286 -20.15 8.08 2.80
C PHE A 286 -20.24 7.36 4.15
N GLY A 287 -20.26 8.16 5.23
CA GLY A 287 -20.45 7.67 6.59
C GLY A 287 -21.83 7.07 6.85
N GLU A 288 -22.02 6.61 8.08
CA GLU A 288 -23.27 6.00 8.53
C GLU A 288 -24.45 7.00 8.40
N GLN A 289 -24.21 8.31 8.47
CA GLN A 289 -25.22 9.37 8.31
C GLN A 289 -25.24 9.95 6.89
N TRP A 290 -24.64 9.24 5.92
CA TRP A 290 -24.48 9.73 4.55
C TRP A 290 -23.66 11.03 4.44
N GLU A 291 -22.82 11.30 5.42
CA GLU A 291 -21.89 12.42 5.45
C GLU A 291 -20.63 12.12 4.62
N LEU A 292 -20.03 13.17 4.05
CA LEU A 292 -18.76 13.04 3.36
C LEU A 292 -17.65 12.72 4.37
N ILE A 293 -16.92 11.62 4.13
CA ILE A 293 -15.70 11.28 4.86
C ILE A 293 -14.50 11.69 4.01
N GLU A 294 -13.58 12.49 4.54
CA GLU A 294 -12.34 12.82 3.83
C GLU A 294 -11.54 11.52 3.54
N SER A 295 -11.00 11.40 2.32
CA SER A 295 -10.26 10.21 1.88
C SER A 295 -9.02 9.97 2.74
N ASN A 296 -8.98 8.87 3.50
CA ASN A 296 -7.83 8.40 4.28
C ASN A 296 -6.94 7.44 3.47
N LEU A 297 -6.69 7.69 2.18
CA LEU A 297 -5.55 7.03 1.54
C LEU A 297 -4.29 7.53 2.27
N PRO A 298 -3.45 6.64 2.82
CA PRO A 298 -2.25 7.08 3.53
C PRO A 298 -1.41 7.95 2.59
N ASP A 299 -0.89 9.04 3.13
CA ASP A 299 0.21 9.74 2.50
C ASP A 299 1.37 8.73 2.35
N PRO A 300 1.80 8.36 1.13
CA PRO A 300 2.98 7.50 0.93
C PRO A 300 4.27 8.16 1.44
N HIS A 301 4.20 9.42 1.93
CA HIS A 301 5.29 10.17 2.54
C HIS A 301 5.30 10.15 4.07
N ILE A 302 5.04 9.00 4.71
CA ILE A 302 6.01 8.64 5.76
C ILE A 302 7.31 8.41 5.02
N THR A 303 8.09 9.48 4.89
CA THR A 303 9.41 9.43 4.32
C THR A 303 10.14 8.27 4.97
N MET A 304 10.68 7.35 4.16
CA MET A 304 11.56 6.26 4.63
C MET A 304 12.68 6.78 5.57
N SER A 305 12.95 8.09 5.58
CA SER A 305 13.77 8.76 6.59
C SER A 305 13.28 8.54 8.03
N ALA A 306 11.98 8.48 8.30
CA ALA A 306 11.41 8.24 9.63
C ALA A 306 11.57 6.79 10.10
N LEU A 307 11.80 5.84 9.18
CA LEU A 307 12.12 4.43 9.48
C LEU A 307 13.62 4.13 9.43
N ARG A 308 14.48 5.16 9.29
CA ARG A 308 15.92 4.99 9.52
C ARG A 308 16.14 4.58 10.98
N SER A 309 17.04 3.62 11.19
CA SER A 309 17.30 3.04 12.50
C SER A 309 17.60 4.12 13.54
N PHE A 310 16.81 4.17 14.63
CA PHE A 310 17.01 5.12 15.72
C PHE A 310 18.39 4.98 16.37
N TRP A 311 18.93 3.76 16.44
CA TRP A 311 20.21 3.48 17.06
C TRP A 311 21.42 3.88 16.20
N THR A 312 21.37 3.67 14.88
CA THR A 312 22.54 3.93 14.00
C THR A 312 22.51 5.31 13.33
N SER A 313 21.35 5.92 13.14
CA SER A 313 21.22 7.14 12.32
C SER A 313 21.81 8.38 12.96
N GLN A 314 22.53 9.21 12.20
CA GLN A 314 23.09 10.49 12.67
C GLN A 314 22.03 11.57 12.90
N THR A 315 20.96 11.55 12.11
CA THR A 315 19.76 12.35 12.34
C THR A 315 18.70 11.46 12.94
N VAL A 316 18.10 11.90 14.04
CA VAL A 316 17.06 11.15 14.75
C VAL A 316 15.80 11.99 14.88
N THR A 317 14.66 11.32 14.88
CA THR A 317 13.34 11.90 15.11
C THR A 317 12.67 11.13 16.24
N GLU A 318 12.24 11.82 17.29
CA GLU A 318 11.58 11.21 18.45
C GLU A 318 10.43 12.07 18.98
N SER A 319 9.59 11.48 19.83
CA SER A 319 8.51 12.18 20.51
C SER A 319 9.01 12.85 21.80
N LEU A 320 8.42 14.00 22.12
CA LEU A 320 8.58 14.69 23.41
C LEU A 320 7.21 14.96 24.05
N PHE A 321 7.17 14.80 25.36
CA PHE A 321 6.04 15.19 26.22
C PHE A 321 6.56 16.09 27.33
N PHE A 322 6.06 17.32 27.40
CA PHE A 322 6.56 18.32 28.35
C PHE A 322 5.86 18.21 29.69
N ILE A 323 6.67 18.11 30.75
CA ILE A 323 6.19 18.01 32.13
C ILE A 323 6.76 19.18 32.95
N GLN A 324 5.89 19.81 33.72
CA GLN A 324 6.28 20.73 34.77
C GLN A 324 6.30 19.98 36.11
N GLU A 325 7.50 19.66 36.58
CA GLU A 325 7.69 18.90 37.83
C GLU A 325 7.40 19.78 39.06
N GLU A 326 7.85 21.05 39.04
CA GLU A 326 7.66 22.02 40.12
C GLU A 326 7.28 23.39 39.54
N ASP A 327 6.41 24.14 40.24
CA ASP A 327 5.80 25.38 39.72
C ASP A 327 6.81 26.47 39.33
N TYR A 328 8.01 26.47 39.94
CA TYR A 328 9.06 27.45 39.67
C TYR A 328 10.02 27.02 38.55
N LEU A 329 9.90 25.80 38.02
CA LEU A 329 10.69 25.31 36.90
C LEU A 329 9.87 25.42 35.60
N PRO A 330 10.50 25.76 34.46
CA PRO A 330 9.82 25.68 33.17
C PRO A 330 9.49 24.22 32.83
N PRO A 331 8.36 23.95 32.16
CA PRO A 331 8.07 22.62 31.64
C PRO A 331 9.19 22.17 30.71
N GLN A 332 9.60 20.91 30.83
CA GLN A 332 10.75 20.40 30.06
C GLN A 332 10.54 18.95 29.61
N ALA A 333 11.28 18.57 28.57
CA ALA A 333 11.37 17.20 28.05
C ALA A 333 12.84 16.86 27.74
N ARG A 334 13.16 15.56 27.70
CA ARG A 334 14.53 15.07 27.53
C ARG A 334 14.70 14.37 26.18
N LEU A 335 15.68 14.83 25.41
CA LEU A 335 16.15 14.12 24.24
C LEU A 335 16.87 12.84 24.69
N PHE A 336 16.72 11.77 23.90
CA PHE A 336 17.41 10.52 24.21
C PHE A 336 18.91 10.68 23.98
N TYR A 337 19.31 11.02 22.76
CA TYR A 337 20.69 11.39 22.43
C TYR A 337 21.01 12.83 22.74
N ARG A 338 22.29 13.12 23.02
CA ARG A 338 22.82 14.49 23.06
C ARG A 338 22.77 15.10 21.65
N PRO A 339 22.06 16.23 21.45
CA PRO A 339 22.01 16.89 20.16
C PRO A 339 23.29 17.71 19.90
N GLN A 340 23.75 17.73 18.64
CA GLN A 340 24.62 18.79 18.12
C GLN A 340 23.79 20.04 17.82
N GLN A 341 22.63 19.84 17.20
CA GLN A 341 21.69 20.89 16.83
C GLN A 341 20.30 20.28 16.67
N VAL A 342 19.27 21.00 17.14
CA VAL A 342 17.88 20.71 16.83
C VAL A 342 17.58 21.28 15.45
N LEU A 343 17.07 20.43 14.55
CA LEU A 343 16.73 20.82 13.19
C LEU A 343 15.29 21.32 13.10
N LYS A 344 14.39 20.68 13.86
CA LYS A 344 12.96 20.93 13.79
C LYS A 344 12.24 20.44 15.04
N LEU A 345 11.22 21.17 15.49
CA LEU A 345 10.26 20.72 16.48
C LEU A 345 8.83 21.05 16.00
N THR A 346 7.95 20.05 15.93
CA THR A 346 6.54 20.25 15.54
C THR A 346 5.58 19.67 16.56
N ASP A 347 4.29 19.98 16.45
CA ASP A 347 3.25 19.14 17.06
C ASP A 347 3.33 17.71 16.47
N ALA A 348 2.74 16.72 17.17
CA ALA A 348 2.76 15.34 16.69
C ALA A 348 2.04 15.19 15.33
N ALA A 349 1.06 16.06 15.04
CA ALA A 349 0.35 16.12 13.77
C ALA A 349 1.18 16.69 12.60
N ARG A 350 2.39 17.23 12.88
CA ARG A 350 3.30 17.89 11.93
C ARG A 350 2.71 19.11 11.21
N GLN A 351 1.70 19.73 11.80
CA GLN A 351 1.01 20.88 11.22
C GLN A 351 1.58 22.20 11.72
N THR A 352 2.07 22.21 12.96
CA THR A 352 2.61 23.41 13.60
C THR A 352 4.09 23.20 13.88
N GLU A 353 4.94 24.04 13.31
CA GLU A 353 6.36 24.13 13.68
C GLU A 353 6.54 25.16 14.81
N PHE A 354 7.26 24.74 15.84
CA PHE A 354 7.60 25.57 16.99
C PHE A 354 8.98 26.21 16.79
N ILE A 355 9.14 27.41 17.31
CA ILE A 355 10.29 28.27 17.04
C ILE A 355 11.18 28.34 18.29
N GLU A 356 12.46 28.00 18.14
CA GLU A 356 13.46 28.14 19.21
C GLU A 356 13.62 29.61 19.62
N GLY A 357 13.73 29.88 20.92
CA GLY A 357 13.75 31.22 21.52
C GLY A 357 12.38 31.85 21.70
N GLN A 358 11.34 31.36 21.00
CA GLN A 358 9.95 31.79 21.20
C GLN A 358 9.13 30.77 21.99
N ASP A 359 9.13 29.51 21.56
CA ASP A 359 8.34 28.44 22.17
C ASP A 359 9.17 27.55 23.09
N TYR A 360 10.44 27.39 22.79
CA TYR A 360 11.34 26.55 23.56
C TYR A 360 12.78 27.02 23.50
N GLU A 361 13.59 26.60 24.47
CA GLU A 361 15.04 26.74 24.49
C GLU A 361 15.68 25.35 24.61
N VAL A 362 16.82 25.15 23.94
CA VAL A 362 17.53 23.87 23.96
C VAL A 362 18.83 23.99 24.73
N ASP A 363 19.00 23.11 25.71
CA ASP A 363 20.26 22.87 26.38
C ASP A 363 20.96 21.68 25.69
N LEU A 364 21.84 22.02 24.75
CA LEU A 364 22.52 21.03 23.89
C LEU A 364 23.44 20.10 24.70
N ASP A 365 24.00 20.58 25.80
CA ASP A 365 24.88 19.80 26.67
C ASP A 365 24.09 18.79 27.49
N ALA A 366 23.00 19.22 28.10
CA ALA A 366 22.14 18.35 28.89
C ALA A 366 21.19 17.52 28.04
N GLY A 367 20.96 17.85 26.76
CA GLY A 367 19.93 17.26 25.91
C GLY A 367 18.53 17.48 26.46
N VAL A 368 18.23 18.71 26.89
CA VAL A 368 16.95 19.10 27.51
C VAL A 368 16.32 20.21 26.68
N VAL A 369 15.02 20.08 26.38
CA VAL A 369 14.22 21.12 25.74
C VAL A 369 13.31 21.71 26.82
N ARG A 370 13.34 23.03 27.00
CA ARG A 370 12.55 23.75 28.01
C ARG A 370 11.57 24.68 27.31
N LEU A 371 10.33 24.73 27.79
CA LEU A 371 9.35 25.67 27.27
C LEU A 371 9.63 27.08 27.80
N THR A 372 9.48 28.06 26.93
CA THR A 372 9.45 29.48 27.32
C THR A 372 8.13 29.78 28.02
N LYS A 373 8.02 30.97 28.63
CA LYS A 373 6.79 31.40 29.30
C LYS A 373 5.64 31.64 28.31
N GLU A 374 5.96 32.04 27.08
CA GLU A 374 5.03 32.33 26.00
C GLU A 374 4.83 31.13 25.05
N SER A 375 5.27 29.93 25.45
CA SER A 375 5.24 28.74 24.61
C SER A 375 3.83 28.35 24.17
N ARG A 376 3.70 27.99 22.89
CA ARG A 376 2.48 27.40 22.33
C ARG A 376 2.40 25.88 22.56
N ILE A 377 3.47 25.27 23.09
CA ILE A 377 3.56 23.81 23.26
C ILE A 377 2.76 23.39 24.51
N PRO A 378 1.87 22.39 24.42
CA PRO A 378 1.16 21.89 25.59
C PRO A 378 2.11 21.18 26.56
N PHE A 379 1.82 21.29 27.85
CA PHE A 379 2.50 20.55 28.90
C PHE A 379 1.51 20.08 29.96
N LYS A 380 1.96 19.19 30.85
CA LYS A 380 1.21 18.78 32.05
C LYS A 380 2.02 18.99 33.31
N THR A 381 1.34 19.34 34.41
CA THR A 381 1.94 19.28 35.74
C THR A 381 1.87 17.86 36.32
N TYR A 382 2.64 17.58 37.38
CA TYR A 382 2.53 16.32 38.11
C TYR A 382 1.09 16.01 38.55
N ASP A 383 0.39 17.00 39.13
CA ASP A 383 -1.00 16.84 39.58
C ASP A 383 -1.98 16.53 38.45
N GLN A 384 -1.72 17.02 37.24
CA GLN A 384 -2.55 16.73 36.08
C GLN A 384 -2.27 15.35 35.47
N LEU A 385 -1.04 14.84 35.62
CA LEU A 385 -0.68 13.47 35.22
C LEU A 385 -1.14 12.44 36.25
N TYR A 386 -1.28 12.84 37.52
CA TYR A 386 -1.79 12.01 38.61
C TYR A 386 -3.02 12.65 39.28
N PRO A 387 -4.13 12.83 38.54
CA PRO A 387 -5.30 13.54 39.05
C PRO A 387 -5.95 12.79 40.22
N LEU A 388 -6.58 13.54 41.14
CA LEU A 388 -7.42 12.96 42.20
C LEU A 388 -8.53 12.09 41.58
N LEU A 389 -8.83 10.94 42.20
CA LEU A 389 -9.91 10.05 41.77
C LEU A 389 -11.28 10.74 41.77
N GLU A 390 -11.46 11.74 42.63
CA GLU A 390 -12.68 12.57 42.72
C GLU A 390 -12.76 13.69 41.66
N SER A 391 -11.69 13.97 40.90
CA SER A 391 -11.73 15.03 39.87
C SER A 391 -12.51 14.61 38.62
N ASP A 392 -12.79 15.54 37.71
CA ASP A 392 -13.38 15.21 36.40
C ASP A 392 -12.32 14.84 35.34
N SER A 393 -11.03 14.84 35.69
CA SER A 393 -9.96 14.54 34.71
C SER A 393 -10.02 13.08 34.23
N PRO A 394 -9.77 12.83 32.93
CA PRO A 394 -9.63 11.47 32.38
C PRO A 394 -8.53 10.71 33.12
N LYS A 395 -8.85 9.56 33.68
CA LYS A 395 -7.92 8.79 34.50
C LYS A 395 -8.30 7.32 34.65
N ILE A 396 -7.30 6.51 34.97
CA ILE A 396 -7.44 5.11 35.38
C ILE A 396 -6.83 4.91 36.78
N PRO A 397 -7.34 3.99 37.63
CA PRO A 397 -6.78 3.78 38.96
C PRO A 397 -5.27 3.47 38.95
N SER A 398 -4.53 4.16 39.83
CA SER A 398 -3.09 3.93 40.07
C SER A 398 -2.90 2.78 41.07
N ALA A 399 -1.72 2.16 41.05
CA ALA A 399 -1.25 1.19 42.04
C ALA A 399 -0.24 1.80 43.04
N ARG A 400 0.19 3.05 42.84
CA ARG A 400 1.27 3.68 43.62
C ARG A 400 0.75 4.63 44.69
N HIS A 401 1.25 4.46 45.92
CA HIS A 401 1.33 5.29 47.15
C HIS A 401 0.18 6.24 47.58
N ASP A 402 -0.66 6.74 46.67
CA ASP A 402 -1.81 7.59 46.99
C ASP A 402 -3.06 6.95 46.38
N GLU A 403 -3.78 6.19 47.21
CA GLU A 403 -5.06 5.55 46.85
C GLU A 403 -6.12 6.56 46.39
N LYS A 404 -5.89 7.86 46.57
CA LYS A 404 -6.79 8.93 46.15
C LYS A 404 -6.47 9.48 44.76
N ARG A 405 -5.45 8.99 44.04
CA ARG A 405 -5.06 9.49 42.71
C ARG A 405 -5.10 8.40 41.63
N GLY A 406 -5.47 8.80 40.42
CA GLY A 406 -5.39 8.00 39.20
C GLY A 406 -4.19 8.39 38.34
N ILE A 407 -4.04 7.72 37.20
CA ILE A 407 -3.09 8.07 36.13
C ILE A 407 -3.89 8.74 35.02
N PHE A 408 -3.44 9.88 34.52
CA PHE A 408 -4.05 10.52 33.36
C PHE A 408 -4.05 9.54 32.18
N TRP A 409 -5.24 9.32 31.61
CA TRP A 409 -5.44 8.22 30.67
C TRP A 409 -6.50 8.56 29.62
N GLY A 410 -6.27 8.11 28.39
CA GLY A 410 -7.28 8.08 27.35
C GLY A 410 -6.77 7.44 26.07
N GLU A 411 -7.57 6.55 25.49
CA GLU A 411 -7.33 6.00 24.14
C GLU A 411 -7.64 7.04 23.06
N GLY A 412 -7.14 6.81 21.85
CA GLY A 412 -7.45 7.66 20.70
C GLY A 412 -6.49 8.83 20.57
N SER A 413 -6.99 9.99 20.13
CA SER A 413 -6.17 11.15 19.76
C SER A 413 -5.66 11.99 20.92
N LEU A 414 -6.03 11.67 22.17
CA LEU A 414 -5.78 12.51 23.35
C LEU A 414 -4.28 12.82 23.55
N TYR A 415 -3.43 11.79 23.52
CA TYR A 415 -1.98 11.97 23.69
C TYR A 415 -1.30 12.58 22.47
N HIS A 416 -1.81 12.30 21.26
CA HIS A 416 -1.28 12.93 20.04
C HIS A 416 -1.39 14.46 20.12
N GLY A 417 -2.47 15.00 20.69
CA GLY A 417 -2.64 16.43 20.92
C GLY A 417 -1.75 17.04 22.01
N LEU A 418 -1.05 16.22 22.81
CA LEU A 418 -0.19 16.65 23.91
C LEU A 418 1.30 16.44 23.62
N GLN A 419 1.63 15.73 22.54
CA GLN A 419 2.99 15.35 22.17
C GLN A 419 3.52 16.22 21.03
N THR A 420 4.84 16.32 20.97
CA THR A 420 5.57 16.96 19.89
C THR A 420 6.52 15.97 19.22
N GLU A 421 6.96 16.27 18.01
CA GLU A 421 7.97 15.51 17.29
C GLU A 421 9.21 16.40 17.06
N VAL A 422 10.36 15.95 17.57
CA VAL A 422 11.64 16.66 17.44
C VAL A 422 12.55 15.90 16.49
N THR A 423 13.21 16.63 15.57
CA THR A 423 14.26 16.11 14.71
C THR A 423 15.56 16.84 14.99
N TYR A 424 16.65 16.10 15.19
CA TYR A 424 17.95 16.68 15.54
C TYR A 424 19.12 15.84 15.04
N GLN A 425 20.29 16.47 14.89
CA GLN A 425 21.54 15.77 14.61
C GLN A 425 22.24 15.41 15.91
N LYS A 426 22.76 14.18 16.03
CA LYS A 426 23.53 13.74 17.18
C LYS A 426 24.90 14.44 17.21
N ALA A 427 25.39 14.77 18.40
CA ALA A 427 26.77 15.22 18.57
C ALA A 427 27.77 14.12 18.16
N ALA A 428 28.93 14.52 17.60
CA ALA A 428 29.99 13.60 17.23
C ALA A 428 30.47 12.76 18.44
N GLN A 429 30.76 11.49 18.18
CA GLN A 429 31.02 10.44 19.18
C GLN A 429 32.16 10.80 20.17
N GLN A 430 31.81 10.95 21.45
CA GLN A 430 32.66 10.97 22.66
C GLN A 430 31.80 10.57 23.88
N PRO A 431 32.35 10.04 25.00
CA PRO A 431 31.75 8.98 25.83
C PRO A 431 30.52 9.41 26.68
N LEU A 432 29.43 9.66 25.98
CA LEU A 432 28.04 9.33 26.28
C LEU A 432 27.52 8.28 25.28
N ASP A 433 28.39 7.79 24.38
CA ASP A 433 28.13 6.77 23.34
C ASP A 433 27.81 5.37 23.86
N SER A 434 27.78 5.15 25.18
CA SER A 434 27.25 3.91 25.79
C SER A 434 25.74 3.96 26.00
N GLN A 435 25.01 4.76 25.20
CA GLN A 435 23.55 4.85 25.28
C GLN A 435 22.83 3.54 24.97
N TRP A 436 23.53 2.61 24.35
CA TRP A 436 23.09 1.26 24.12
C TRP A 436 24.25 0.33 24.45
N SER A 437 23.98 -0.76 25.16
CA SER A 437 24.91 -1.89 25.20
C SER A 437 24.70 -2.79 23.98
N ALA A 438 25.71 -3.59 23.64
CA ALA A 438 25.67 -4.49 22.48
C ALA A 438 24.48 -5.47 22.48
N ASN A 439 23.90 -5.74 23.65
CA ASN A 439 22.79 -6.68 23.82
C ASN A 439 21.41 -5.98 23.91
N GLU A 440 21.35 -4.64 23.99
CA GLU A 440 20.10 -3.88 24.09
C GLU A 440 19.55 -3.43 22.72
N VAL A 441 20.32 -3.62 21.64
CA VAL A 441 19.95 -3.17 20.29
C VAL A 441 19.84 -4.38 19.36
N PRO A 442 18.78 -4.45 18.54
CA PRO A 442 18.66 -5.53 17.58
C PRO A 442 19.81 -5.46 16.56
N THR A 443 20.40 -6.61 16.30
CA THR A 443 21.43 -6.80 15.28
C THR A 443 20.90 -7.67 14.15
N PHE A 444 21.38 -7.40 12.94
CA PHE A 444 21.12 -8.25 11.79
C PHE A 444 21.92 -9.56 11.92
N ASP A 445 21.24 -10.68 11.74
CA ASP A 445 21.84 -12.02 11.67
C ASP A 445 21.37 -12.71 10.38
N PRO A 446 22.27 -12.94 9.40
CA PRO A 446 21.90 -13.53 8.11
C PRO A 446 21.44 -14.99 8.22
N THR A 447 21.65 -15.64 9.37
CA THR A 447 21.29 -17.05 9.62
C THR A 447 19.98 -17.21 10.37
N ALA A 448 19.40 -16.13 10.89
CA ALA A 448 18.19 -16.18 11.71
C ALA A 448 16.93 -16.47 10.90
N LEU A 449 16.81 -15.90 9.68
CA LEU A 449 15.64 -16.02 8.80
C LEU A 449 16.06 -16.36 7.36
N PRO A 450 16.75 -17.49 7.13
CA PRO A 450 17.42 -17.78 5.85
C PRO A 450 16.47 -17.77 4.65
N ARG A 451 15.23 -18.26 4.79
CA ARG A 451 14.28 -18.36 3.68
C ARG A 451 13.63 -17.02 3.37
N THR A 452 13.21 -16.29 4.39
CA THR A 452 12.66 -14.94 4.25
C THR A 452 13.71 -14.02 3.62
N LEU A 453 14.94 -14.03 4.14
CA LEU A 453 16.03 -13.22 3.59
C LEU A 453 16.41 -13.66 2.17
N GLN A 454 16.36 -14.96 1.86
CA GLN A 454 16.57 -15.43 0.49
C GLN A 454 15.50 -14.88 -0.46
N LYS A 455 14.21 -14.96 -0.10
CA LYS A 455 13.13 -14.41 -0.92
C LYS A 455 13.27 -12.90 -1.11
N LEU A 456 13.58 -12.17 -0.05
CA LEU A 456 13.83 -10.72 -0.09
C LEU A 456 15.01 -10.38 -1.01
N ARG A 457 16.17 -11.05 -0.85
CA ARG A 457 17.36 -10.85 -1.69
C ARG A 457 17.11 -11.23 -3.16
N GLN A 458 16.28 -12.23 -3.41
CA GLN A 458 15.87 -12.66 -4.76
C GLN A 458 14.68 -11.85 -5.31
N GLN A 459 14.20 -10.86 -4.56
CA GLN A 459 13.05 -10.01 -4.91
C GLN A 459 11.80 -10.83 -5.27
N GLN A 460 11.57 -11.93 -4.56
CA GLN A 460 10.36 -12.74 -4.71
C GLN A 460 9.23 -12.23 -3.82
N PRO A 461 7.96 -12.25 -4.25
CA PRO A 461 6.83 -11.86 -3.41
C PRO A 461 6.86 -12.54 -2.04
N LEU A 462 6.64 -11.78 -0.97
CA LEU A 462 6.69 -12.26 0.40
C LEU A 462 5.33 -12.09 1.09
N ARG A 463 4.81 -13.15 1.71
CA ARG A 463 3.60 -13.13 2.55
C ARG A 463 3.98 -13.01 4.01
N ILE A 464 3.51 -11.95 4.67
CA ILE A 464 3.79 -11.66 6.08
C ILE A 464 2.48 -11.63 6.84
N HIS A 465 2.39 -12.40 7.93
CA HIS A 465 1.28 -12.32 8.86
C HIS A 465 1.74 -11.77 10.21
N LEU A 466 0.86 -11.04 10.90
CA LEU A 466 1.08 -10.55 12.26
C LEU A 466 0.03 -11.11 13.22
N MET A 467 0.46 -11.70 14.32
CA MET A 467 -0.37 -12.11 15.46
C MET A 467 0.10 -11.37 16.72
N GLY A 468 -0.82 -10.95 17.58
CA GLY A 468 -0.45 -10.25 18.81
C GLY A 468 -1.64 -9.64 19.54
N ASP A 469 -1.33 -8.78 20.50
CA ASP A 469 -2.32 -8.07 21.32
C ASP A 469 -2.72 -6.70 20.73
N SER A 470 -3.25 -5.78 21.57
CA SER A 470 -3.73 -4.47 21.13
C SER A 470 -2.64 -3.61 20.49
N ILE A 471 -1.39 -3.77 20.92
CA ILE A 471 -0.25 -3.04 20.34
C ILE A 471 -0.05 -3.45 18.89
N SER A 472 -0.15 -4.75 18.62
CA SER A 472 -0.04 -5.33 17.27
C SER A 472 -1.25 -5.05 16.40
N GLU A 473 -2.44 -4.92 16.98
CA GLU A 473 -3.64 -4.50 16.25
C GLU A 473 -3.51 -3.05 15.76
N GLY A 474 -2.86 -2.19 16.55
CA GLY A 474 -2.44 -0.86 16.14
C GLY A 474 -2.85 0.28 17.06
N TYR A 475 -3.32 -0.02 18.27
CA TYR A 475 -3.85 0.98 19.19
C TYR A 475 -2.86 2.14 19.42
N ASN A 476 -3.37 3.36 19.18
CA ASN A 476 -2.66 4.64 19.31
C ASN A 476 -1.48 4.90 18.36
N ALA A 477 -1.38 4.14 17.28
CA ALA A 477 -0.86 4.71 16.04
C ALA A 477 -1.86 5.77 15.54
N SER A 478 -1.38 6.92 15.06
CA SER A 478 -2.25 8.01 14.62
C SER A 478 -3.14 7.60 13.45
N GLY A 479 -2.66 6.74 12.55
CA GLY A 479 -3.47 6.15 11.48
C GLY A 479 -4.57 5.21 11.98
N PHE A 480 -4.35 4.53 13.10
CA PHE A 480 -5.37 3.68 13.73
C PHE A 480 -6.45 4.50 14.44
N THR A 481 -6.06 5.63 15.05
CA THR A 481 -7.00 6.51 15.77
C THR A 481 -7.66 7.56 14.88
N GLY A 482 -7.24 7.66 13.61
CA GLY A 482 -7.65 8.72 12.69
C GLY A 482 -7.01 10.08 12.99
N ALA A 483 -6.06 10.16 13.93
CA ALA A 483 -5.31 11.37 14.18
C ALA A 483 -4.28 11.63 13.07
N LYS A 484 -3.97 12.90 12.81
CA LYS A 484 -2.83 13.27 11.97
C LYS A 484 -1.51 12.87 12.68
N PRO A 485 -0.47 12.46 11.94
CA PRO A 485 -0.33 12.46 10.48
C PRO A 485 -0.81 11.16 9.80
N HIS A 486 -1.69 10.40 10.45
CA HIS A 486 -2.21 9.12 9.95
C HIS A 486 -1.13 8.05 9.76
N GLN A 487 -0.15 8.00 10.67
CA GLN A 487 0.89 6.99 10.62
C GLN A 487 0.30 5.58 10.78
N PRO A 488 0.57 4.63 9.86
CA PRO A 488 0.12 3.27 10.03
C PRO A 488 0.70 2.59 11.28
N PRO A 489 0.00 1.58 11.83
CA PRO A 489 0.57 0.68 12.83
C PRO A 489 1.87 0.03 12.37
N TYR A 490 2.70 -0.40 13.34
CA TYR A 490 4.06 -0.88 13.07
C TYR A 490 4.12 -2.06 12.09
N GLY A 491 3.11 -2.94 12.07
CA GLY A 491 3.08 -4.08 11.16
C GLY A 491 3.05 -3.64 9.70
N GLN A 492 2.24 -2.62 9.39
CA GLN A 492 2.18 -2.03 8.05
C GLN A 492 3.48 -1.26 7.73
N LEU A 493 4.05 -0.53 8.70
CA LEU A 493 5.34 0.15 8.51
C LEU A 493 6.46 -0.83 8.13
N VAL A 494 6.49 -2.04 8.71
CA VAL A 494 7.44 -3.10 8.34
C VAL A 494 7.20 -3.55 6.89
N ALA A 495 5.95 -3.82 6.52
CA ALA A 495 5.60 -4.27 5.17
C ALA A 495 6.01 -3.24 4.11
N ASP A 496 5.67 -1.97 4.31
CA ASP A 496 5.98 -0.88 3.38
C ASP A 496 7.48 -0.68 3.23
N ALA A 497 8.23 -0.72 4.34
CA ALA A 497 9.68 -0.54 4.32
C ALA A 497 10.41 -1.70 3.63
N LEU A 498 9.94 -2.94 3.76
CA LEU A 498 10.51 -4.08 3.03
C LEU A 498 10.21 -4.00 1.54
N ALA A 499 8.97 -3.67 1.19
CA ALA A 499 8.55 -3.50 -0.19
C ALA A 499 9.44 -2.48 -0.91
N HIS A 500 9.71 -1.35 -0.23
CA HIS A 500 10.59 -0.30 -0.71
C HIS A 500 12.08 -0.73 -0.74
N THR A 501 12.60 -1.24 0.37
CA THR A 501 14.05 -1.52 0.53
C THR A 501 14.54 -2.64 -0.38
N TYR A 502 13.78 -3.74 -0.45
CA TYR A 502 14.12 -4.90 -1.26
C TYR A 502 13.53 -4.84 -2.66
N ASN A 503 12.73 -3.80 -2.95
CA ASN A 503 12.11 -3.62 -4.25
C ASN A 503 11.27 -4.86 -4.61
N VAL A 504 10.39 -5.29 -3.69
CA VAL A 504 9.66 -6.56 -3.73
C VAL A 504 8.18 -6.36 -3.36
N ARG A 505 7.29 -7.23 -3.85
CA ARG A 505 5.89 -7.20 -3.42
C ARG A 505 5.73 -7.84 -2.04
N ILE A 506 5.05 -7.15 -1.12
CA ILE A 506 4.68 -7.68 0.20
C ILE A 506 3.17 -7.86 0.28
N ASN A 507 2.72 -9.07 0.65
CA ASN A 507 1.33 -9.35 0.98
C ASN A 507 1.22 -9.45 2.51
N PHE A 508 0.72 -8.39 3.15
CA PHE A 508 0.63 -8.29 4.61
C PHE A 508 -0.79 -8.55 5.12
N GLN A 509 -0.94 -9.33 6.20
CA GLN A 509 -2.20 -9.53 6.91
C GLN A 509 -2.01 -9.41 8.42
N ASN A 510 -2.92 -8.71 9.10
CA ASN A 510 -2.89 -8.53 10.54
C ASN A 510 -4.02 -9.30 11.24
N PHE A 511 -3.64 -10.28 12.05
CA PHE A 511 -4.53 -11.10 12.88
C PHE A 511 -4.51 -10.65 14.35
N ALA A 512 -3.76 -9.62 14.75
CA ALA A 512 -3.73 -9.21 16.16
C ALA A 512 -5.11 -8.79 16.70
N ARG A 513 -5.31 -8.95 18.02
CA ARG A 513 -6.58 -8.67 18.71
C ARG A 513 -6.34 -8.07 20.10
N ALA A 514 -7.01 -6.95 20.37
CA ALA A 514 -6.91 -6.24 21.63
C ALA A 514 -7.33 -7.09 22.83
N GLY A 515 -6.59 -6.95 23.92
CA GLY A 515 -6.84 -7.66 25.18
C GLY A 515 -6.53 -9.17 25.15
N TRP A 516 -6.03 -9.72 24.04
CA TRP A 516 -5.69 -11.13 23.96
C TRP A 516 -4.33 -11.42 24.61
N VAL A 517 -4.21 -12.62 25.18
CA VAL A 517 -2.96 -13.21 25.64
C VAL A 517 -2.51 -14.31 24.67
N SER A 518 -1.29 -14.81 24.84
CA SER A 518 -0.73 -15.91 24.03
C SER A 518 -1.64 -17.14 23.95
N ALA A 519 -2.42 -17.43 25.00
CA ALA A 519 -3.35 -18.56 25.04
C ALA A 519 -4.46 -18.46 23.97
N GLN A 520 -5.01 -17.27 23.71
CA GLN A 520 -5.99 -17.10 22.62
C GLN A 520 -5.30 -17.26 21.26
N GLY A 521 -4.06 -16.81 21.12
CA GLY A 521 -3.24 -16.98 19.90
C GLY A 521 -3.16 -18.45 19.45
N VAL A 522 -3.05 -19.39 20.40
CA VAL A 522 -3.09 -20.84 20.09
C VAL A 522 -4.39 -21.23 19.38
N SER A 523 -5.53 -20.76 19.86
CA SER A 523 -6.84 -21.07 19.26
C SER A 523 -7.09 -20.31 17.95
N GLN A 524 -6.39 -19.19 17.75
CA GLN A 524 -6.55 -18.31 16.60
C GLN A 524 -6.07 -18.94 15.31
N VAL A 525 -4.93 -19.66 15.35
CA VAL A 525 -4.31 -20.26 14.16
C VAL A 525 -5.33 -21.06 13.35
N GLN A 526 -6.15 -21.87 14.03
CA GLN A 526 -7.19 -22.67 13.39
C GLN A 526 -8.47 -21.87 13.10
N ARG A 527 -8.96 -21.08 14.07
CA ARG A 527 -10.24 -20.37 13.93
C ARG A 527 -10.23 -19.31 12.84
N GLU A 528 -9.13 -18.57 12.74
CA GLU A 528 -8.97 -17.47 11.78
C GLU A 528 -8.13 -17.88 10.57
N ARG A 529 -7.81 -19.17 10.44
CA ARG A 529 -7.15 -19.75 9.26
C ARG A 529 -5.80 -19.07 8.95
N VAL A 530 -5.04 -18.67 9.98
CA VAL A 530 -3.77 -17.93 9.86
C VAL A 530 -2.79 -18.64 8.93
N ALA A 531 -2.75 -19.97 8.88
CA ALA A 531 -1.79 -20.68 8.03
C ALA A 531 -2.29 -21.01 6.61
N VAL A 532 -3.54 -20.68 6.26
CA VAL A 532 -4.21 -21.22 5.05
C VAL A 532 -3.66 -20.67 3.74
N ASP A 533 -3.23 -19.43 3.71
CA ASP A 533 -2.58 -18.83 2.54
C ASP A 533 -1.06 -19.05 2.54
N GLN A 534 -0.54 -19.93 3.41
CA GLN A 534 0.87 -20.33 3.54
C GLN A 534 1.83 -19.14 3.70
N PRO A 535 1.80 -18.42 4.83
CA PRO A 535 2.68 -17.27 5.04
C PRO A 535 4.17 -17.66 4.98
N ASP A 536 5.02 -16.80 4.43
CA ASP A 536 6.47 -17.02 4.44
C ASP A 536 7.06 -16.63 5.81
N LEU A 537 6.50 -15.58 6.41
CA LEU A 537 6.91 -15.04 7.71
C LEU A 537 5.68 -14.79 8.59
N VAL A 538 5.74 -15.22 9.85
CA VAL A 538 4.75 -14.86 10.88
C VAL A 538 5.42 -14.10 12.02
N ILE A 539 4.97 -12.88 12.29
CA ILE A 539 5.38 -12.08 13.43
C ILE A 539 4.42 -12.38 14.59
N ILE A 540 4.94 -12.76 15.76
CA ILE A 540 4.16 -13.09 16.96
C ILE A 540 4.56 -12.13 18.08
N ALA A 541 3.61 -11.30 18.52
CA ALA A 541 3.85 -10.18 19.43
C ALA A 541 2.79 -10.15 20.56
N PHE A 542 2.82 -11.16 21.42
CA PHE A 542 2.02 -11.20 22.65
C PHE A 542 2.92 -10.87 23.85
N GLY A 543 2.42 -10.14 24.83
CA GLY A 543 3.15 -10.00 26.10
C GLY A 543 2.54 -8.99 27.07
N MET A 544 1.95 -7.90 26.56
CA MET A 544 1.41 -6.82 27.38
C MET A 544 0.26 -7.30 28.28
N ASN A 545 -0.55 -8.24 27.78
CA ASN A 545 -1.64 -8.83 28.56
C ASN A 545 -1.19 -10.08 29.34
N ASP A 546 -0.16 -10.78 28.85
CA ASP A 546 0.35 -12.03 29.43
C ASP A 546 1.02 -11.81 30.80
N VAL A 547 1.58 -10.62 31.06
CA VAL A 547 2.08 -10.25 32.40
C VAL A 547 1.00 -10.41 33.49
N GLY A 548 -0.27 -10.18 33.14
CA GLY A 548 -1.41 -10.39 34.04
C GLY A 548 -1.64 -11.86 34.43
N GLN A 549 -1.16 -12.81 33.61
CA GLN A 549 -1.28 -14.24 33.87
C GLN A 549 -0.20 -14.76 34.84
N LYS A 550 0.88 -13.98 35.05
CA LYS A 550 2.00 -14.32 35.96
C LYS A 550 2.54 -15.74 35.76
N ASN A 551 2.56 -16.22 34.51
CA ASN A 551 2.95 -17.59 34.18
C ASN A 551 3.84 -17.64 32.93
N PRO A 552 5.15 -17.35 33.07
CA PRO A 552 6.09 -17.36 31.94
C PRO A 552 6.20 -18.72 31.25
N ALA A 553 6.07 -19.82 31.99
CA ALA A 553 6.13 -21.17 31.42
C ALA A 553 4.92 -21.46 30.50
N ALA A 554 3.71 -21.05 30.88
CA ALA A 554 2.54 -21.17 30.02
C ALA A 554 2.66 -20.30 28.76
N TYR A 555 3.15 -19.07 28.91
CA TYR A 555 3.43 -18.16 27.80
C TYR A 555 4.36 -18.79 26.77
N GLN A 556 5.51 -19.34 27.20
CA GLN A 556 6.43 -20.06 26.32
C GLN A 556 5.75 -21.23 25.58
N ASN A 557 4.97 -22.03 26.32
CA ASN A 557 4.27 -23.18 25.77
C ASN A 557 3.23 -22.78 24.71
N HIS A 558 2.52 -21.67 24.92
CA HIS A 558 1.56 -21.16 23.94
C HIS A 558 2.24 -20.70 22.65
N LEU A 559 3.33 -19.93 22.74
CA LEU A 559 4.08 -19.50 21.55
C LEU A 559 4.62 -20.70 20.77
N ARG A 560 5.16 -21.71 21.47
CA ARG A 560 5.59 -22.97 20.86
C ARG A 560 4.44 -23.68 20.13
N GLN A 561 3.25 -23.70 20.71
CA GLN A 561 2.07 -24.29 20.07
C GLN A 561 1.62 -23.52 18.83
N VAL A 562 1.62 -22.18 18.85
CA VAL A 562 1.31 -21.35 17.67
C VAL A 562 2.26 -21.69 16.52
N ILE A 563 3.56 -21.68 16.77
CA ILE A 563 4.61 -22.02 15.79
C ILE A 563 4.37 -23.42 15.21
N GLN A 564 4.14 -24.41 16.08
CA GLN A 564 3.88 -25.79 15.66
C GLN A 564 2.62 -25.90 14.79
N GLN A 565 1.52 -25.25 15.16
CA GLN A 565 0.27 -25.32 14.40
C GLN A 565 0.35 -24.63 13.04
N VAL A 566 1.07 -23.50 12.94
CA VAL A 566 1.31 -22.85 11.65
C VAL A 566 2.14 -23.78 10.76
N ARG A 567 3.24 -24.34 11.29
CA ARG A 567 4.11 -25.27 10.56
C ARG A 567 3.41 -26.59 10.15
N GLN A 568 2.32 -26.98 10.80
CA GLN A 568 1.51 -28.13 10.35
C GLN A 568 0.84 -27.88 8.98
N THR A 569 0.49 -26.64 8.67
CA THR A 569 -0.16 -26.27 7.40
C THR A 569 0.81 -25.64 6.40
N SER A 570 1.79 -24.89 6.91
CA SER A 570 2.82 -24.19 6.15
C SER A 570 4.20 -24.53 6.72
N PRO A 571 4.78 -25.69 6.37
CA PRO A 571 6.01 -26.21 6.98
C PRO A 571 7.21 -25.28 6.85
N ASP A 572 7.21 -24.45 5.82
CA ASP A 572 8.35 -23.62 5.48
C ASP A 572 8.35 -22.22 6.10
N THR A 573 7.30 -21.86 6.83
CA THR A 573 7.15 -20.57 7.50
C THR A 573 8.23 -20.33 8.55
N GLU A 574 8.82 -19.13 8.51
CA GLU A 574 9.72 -18.59 9.52
C GLU A 574 9.00 -17.61 10.45
N PHE A 575 9.60 -17.32 11.61
CA PHE A 575 8.93 -16.57 12.67
C PHE A 575 9.80 -15.44 13.22
N ILE A 576 9.17 -14.33 13.59
CA ILE A 576 9.76 -13.32 14.47
C ILE A 576 8.92 -13.24 15.74
N LEU A 577 9.52 -13.52 16.88
CA LEU A 577 8.91 -13.34 18.19
C LEU A 577 9.30 -11.96 18.72
N VAL A 578 8.31 -11.15 19.08
CA VAL A 578 8.50 -9.77 19.55
C VAL A 578 8.04 -9.70 20.99
N SER A 579 8.94 -9.36 21.92
CA SER A 579 8.55 -9.10 23.31
C SER A 579 7.76 -7.80 23.41
N SER A 580 7.01 -7.63 24.49
CA SER A 580 6.22 -6.42 24.71
C SER A 580 7.08 -5.25 25.19
N MET A 581 6.69 -4.02 24.84
CA MET A 581 7.09 -2.83 25.58
C MET A 581 6.66 -2.92 27.05
N LEU A 582 7.28 -2.12 27.91
CA LEU A 582 6.86 -1.98 29.31
C LEU A 582 5.57 -1.17 29.41
N GLY A 583 4.74 -1.47 30.42
CA GLY A 583 3.61 -0.63 30.80
C GLY A 583 4.02 0.51 31.75
N ASN A 584 3.08 1.38 32.08
CA ASN A 584 3.27 2.43 33.08
C ASN A 584 3.42 1.79 34.46
N ALA A 585 4.57 2.00 35.10
CA ALA A 585 4.88 1.44 36.43
C ALA A 585 3.98 1.99 37.56
N ALA A 586 3.25 3.08 37.33
CA ALA A 586 2.24 3.56 38.27
C ALA A 586 0.91 2.78 38.16
N TRP A 587 0.71 1.98 37.12
CA TRP A 587 -0.53 1.24 36.89
C TRP A 587 -0.56 -0.12 37.63
N GLN A 588 -1.72 -0.78 37.67
CA GLN A 588 -1.94 -2.07 38.34
C GLN A 588 -1.41 -3.28 37.55
N LEU A 589 -0.33 -3.08 36.79
CA LEU A 589 0.28 -4.10 35.94
C LEU A 589 1.41 -4.82 36.71
N PRO A 590 1.52 -6.16 36.62
CA PRO A 590 2.65 -6.91 37.19
C PRO A 590 3.98 -6.62 36.48
N MET A 591 4.60 -5.47 36.79
CA MET A 591 5.83 -5.01 36.14
C MET A 591 6.98 -6.02 36.27
N GLU A 592 7.01 -6.78 37.37
CA GLU A 592 7.99 -7.83 37.63
C GLU A 592 7.93 -9.00 36.64
N MET A 593 6.87 -9.13 35.83
CA MET A 593 6.67 -10.24 34.90
C MET A 593 7.19 -9.98 33.49
N PHE A 594 7.53 -8.72 33.13
CA PHE A 594 8.06 -8.42 31.79
C PHE A 594 9.38 -9.14 31.52
N ASP A 595 10.34 -9.07 32.44
CA ASP A 595 11.65 -9.69 32.25
C ASP A 595 11.55 -11.23 32.18
N PRO A 596 10.84 -11.93 33.09
CA PRO A 596 10.63 -13.38 32.96
C PRO A 596 9.94 -13.83 31.68
N LEU A 597 8.96 -13.07 31.17
CA LEU A 597 8.31 -13.37 29.88
C LEU A 597 9.29 -13.17 28.71
N ASN A 598 10.07 -12.10 28.75
CA ASN A 598 11.10 -11.81 27.75
C ASN A 598 12.18 -12.91 27.72
N GLU A 599 12.66 -13.36 28.88
CA GLU A 599 13.57 -14.50 28.99
C GLU A 599 12.99 -15.77 28.32
N LYS A 600 11.71 -16.06 28.57
CA LYS A 600 11.02 -17.21 27.96
C LYS A 600 10.81 -17.11 26.46
N LEU A 601 10.69 -15.89 25.94
CA LEU A 601 10.63 -15.63 24.51
C LEU A 601 12.01 -15.86 23.86
N HIS A 602 13.10 -15.39 24.49
CA HIS A 602 14.47 -15.62 24.02
C HIS A 602 14.86 -17.10 23.97
N GLU A 603 14.40 -17.91 24.93
CA GLU A 603 14.60 -19.37 24.93
C GLU A 603 14.01 -20.10 23.71
N LEU A 604 13.15 -19.46 22.91
CA LEU A 604 12.57 -20.02 21.69
C LEU A 604 13.36 -19.66 20.41
N GLY A 605 14.37 -18.79 20.51
CA GLY A 605 15.16 -18.35 19.37
C GLY A 605 16.04 -19.47 18.80
N GLU A 606 15.94 -19.70 17.49
CA GLU A 606 16.73 -20.66 16.72
C GLU A 606 16.68 -20.31 15.23
N PRO A 607 17.50 -20.89 14.34
CA PRO A 607 17.36 -20.64 12.89
C PRO A 607 15.93 -20.89 12.39
N GLY A 608 15.35 -19.88 11.73
CA GLY A 608 13.94 -19.84 11.32
C GLY A 608 12.97 -19.27 12.36
N ILE A 609 13.46 -18.87 13.55
CA ILE A 609 12.72 -18.21 14.64
C ILE A 609 13.60 -17.10 15.24
N ALA A 610 13.49 -15.89 14.72
CA ALA A 610 14.20 -14.74 15.26
C ALA A 610 13.45 -14.10 16.45
N VAL A 611 14.20 -13.38 17.29
CA VAL A 611 13.66 -12.67 18.47
C VAL A 611 13.96 -11.17 18.37
N VAL A 612 12.97 -10.34 18.69
CA VAL A 612 13.05 -8.88 18.82
C VAL A 612 12.68 -8.49 20.25
N ASP A 613 13.61 -7.85 20.95
CA ASP A 613 13.50 -7.55 22.38
C ASP A 613 13.05 -6.10 22.63
N MET A 614 11.74 -5.85 22.58
CA MET A 614 11.21 -4.52 22.88
C MET A 614 11.23 -4.20 24.37
N THR A 615 11.21 -5.21 25.25
CA THR A 615 11.27 -5.04 26.70
C THR A 615 12.56 -4.33 27.12
N ASN A 616 13.72 -4.81 26.67
CA ASN A 616 15.01 -4.19 26.98
C ASN A 616 15.20 -2.83 26.28
N ILE A 617 14.68 -2.67 25.07
CA ILE A 617 14.64 -1.36 24.38
C ILE A 617 13.88 -0.34 25.25
N TRP A 618 12.71 -0.70 25.78
CA TRP A 618 11.92 0.17 26.64
C TRP A 618 12.60 0.48 27.97
N HIS A 619 13.17 -0.53 28.64
CA HIS A 619 13.98 -0.31 29.85
C HIS A 619 15.06 0.73 29.63
N ARG A 620 15.75 0.66 28.48
CA ARG A 620 16.83 1.59 28.15
C ARG A 620 16.32 3.01 27.89
N LEU A 621 15.25 3.16 27.11
CA LEU A 621 14.62 4.45 26.85
C LEU A 621 14.18 5.14 28.14
N LEU A 622 13.56 4.39 29.07
CA LEU A 622 13.03 4.91 30.33
C LEU A 622 14.11 5.30 31.37
N ARG A 623 15.38 4.96 31.16
CA ARG A 623 16.48 5.52 31.98
C ARG A 623 16.70 7.02 31.73
N ARG A 624 16.19 7.54 30.61
CA ARG A 624 16.41 8.92 30.18
C ARG A 624 15.12 9.66 29.84
N LYS A 625 14.21 9.01 29.12
CA LYS A 625 12.89 9.54 28.74
C LYS A 625 11.84 9.21 29.79
N THR A 626 10.72 9.91 29.72
CA THR A 626 9.52 9.59 30.50
C THR A 626 8.67 8.58 29.75
N PHE A 627 7.79 7.88 30.46
CA PHE A 627 6.81 6.99 29.83
C PHE A 627 5.88 7.75 28.85
N TYR A 628 5.61 9.02 29.15
CA TYR A 628 4.74 9.89 28.37
C TYR A 628 5.34 10.33 27.04
N ASP A 629 6.66 10.24 26.87
CA ASP A 629 7.30 10.42 25.56
C ASP A 629 7.00 9.27 24.60
N LEU A 630 6.65 8.08 25.13
CA LEU A 630 6.59 6.82 24.38
C LEU A 630 5.16 6.27 24.24
N THR A 631 4.24 6.65 25.12
CA THR A 631 2.87 6.11 25.18
C THR A 631 1.86 6.96 24.41
N GLY A 632 0.85 6.30 23.84
CA GLY A 632 -0.31 6.93 23.21
C GLY A 632 -1.57 6.97 24.10
N ASN A 633 -1.57 6.37 25.29
CA ASN A 633 -2.72 6.41 26.20
C ASN A 633 -2.39 6.65 27.67
N GLY A 634 -1.11 6.73 28.04
CA GLY A 634 -0.68 6.93 29.42
C GLY A 634 -0.45 5.64 30.21
N VAL A 635 -0.76 4.45 29.65
CA VAL A 635 -0.60 3.18 30.39
C VAL A 635 0.11 2.06 29.64
N ASN A 636 -0.28 1.68 28.43
CA ASN A 636 0.22 0.43 27.83
C ASN A 636 0.33 0.44 26.30
N HIS A 637 -0.22 1.43 25.61
CA HIS A 637 -0.11 1.52 24.16
C HIS A 637 0.98 2.52 23.77
N PRO A 638 1.80 2.22 22.74
CA PRO A 638 2.79 3.16 22.23
C PRO A 638 2.12 4.29 21.45
N ASN A 639 2.80 5.43 21.32
CA ASN A 639 2.46 6.46 20.33
C ASN A 639 3.13 6.16 18.98
N ASP A 640 3.04 7.08 18.02
CA ASP A 640 3.69 6.96 16.72
C ASP A 640 5.20 6.71 16.81
N PHE A 641 5.90 7.37 17.74
CA PHE A 641 7.33 7.12 17.93
C PHE A 641 7.57 5.69 18.42
N GLY A 642 6.78 5.20 19.37
CA GLY A 642 6.84 3.82 19.82
C GLY A 642 6.56 2.81 18.70
N HIS A 643 5.55 3.04 17.86
CA HIS A 643 5.29 2.19 16.68
C HIS A 643 6.45 2.18 15.69
N ARG A 644 7.13 3.31 15.47
CA ARG A 644 8.34 3.34 14.64
C ARG A 644 9.48 2.53 15.25
N LEU A 645 9.65 2.55 16.58
CA LEU A 645 10.67 1.75 17.26
C LEU A 645 10.42 0.24 17.09
N TYR A 646 9.17 -0.23 17.21
CA TYR A 646 8.80 -1.62 16.90
C TYR A 646 9.16 -1.98 15.45
N ALA A 647 8.76 -1.13 14.50
CA ALA A 647 9.01 -1.37 13.08
C ALA A 647 10.52 -1.44 12.79
N GLN A 648 11.31 -0.47 13.28
CA GLN A 648 12.75 -0.42 13.09
C GLN A 648 13.46 -1.65 13.70
N ALA A 649 12.97 -2.14 14.83
CA ALA A 649 13.57 -3.29 15.52
C ALA A 649 13.34 -4.59 14.74
N ILE A 650 12.13 -4.77 14.22
CA ILE A 650 11.79 -5.89 13.32
C ILE A 650 12.57 -5.78 12.01
N LEU A 651 12.60 -4.59 11.39
CA LEU A 651 13.30 -4.35 10.13
C LEU A 651 14.79 -4.64 10.23
N THR A 652 15.42 -4.47 11.40
CA THR A 652 16.84 -4.81 11.59
C THR A 652 17.11 -6.31 11.51
N LYS A 653 16.10 -7.16 11.69
CA LYS A 653 16.21 -8.61 11.42
C LYS A 653 16.03 -8.96 9.95
N LEU A 654 15.47 -8.05 9.15
CA LEU A 654 15.04 -8.33 7.78
C LEU A 654 15.81 -7.54 6.74
N ILE A 655 16.47 -6.44 7.11
CA ILE A 655 17.29 -5.59 6.24
C ILE A 655 18.77 -5.88 6.49
N ASP A 656 19.43 -6.37 5.45
CA ASP A 656 20.88 -6.59 5.41
C ASP A 656 21.61 -5.24 5.31
N PRO A 657 22.43 -4.84 6.31
CA PRO A 657 23.09 -3.54 6.34
C PRO A 657 24.29 -3.44 5.38
N VAL A 658 24.84 -4.57 4.93
CA VAL A 658 25.99 -4.60 4.00
C VAL A 658 25.51 -4.67 2.56
N ASN A 659 24.44 -5.42 2.30
CA ASN A 659 23.93 -5.65 0.95
C ASN A 659 22.43 -5.98 0.94
N PRO A 660 21.53 -4.98 0.96
CA PRO A 660 20.08 -5.22 0.91
C PRO A 660 19.59 -5.81 -0.42
N SER A 661 20.47 -6.11 -1.38
CA SER A 661 20.10 -6.65 -2.70
C SER A 661 21.12 -7.59 -3.35
N GLN A 662 22.11 -8.16 -2.63
CA GLN A 662 23.05 -9.11 -3.23
C GLN A 662 22.87 -10.55 -2.72
N THR A 663 22.58 -11.45 -3.66
CA THR A 663 23.07 -12.83 -3.63
C THR A 663 24.57 -12.84 -3.94
N SER A 664 25.30 -13.80 -3.37
CA SER A 664 26.74 -14.00 -3.58
C SER A 664 27.13 -14.18 -5.05
N ASP A 665 28.40 -13.84 -5.31
CA ASP A 665 29.21 -13.98 -6.52
C ASP A 665 29.17 -12.82 -7.53
N ALA A 666 30.07 -11.86 -7.27
CA ALA A 666 30.40 -10.63 -8.02
C ALA A 666 29.29 -9.57 -8.07
N HIS A 667 29.65 -8.31 -7.80
CA HIS A 667 28.74 -7.18 -8.01
C HIS A 667 28.23 -7.24 -9.46
N PRO A 668 26.94 -7.03 -9.77
CA PRO A 668 26.44 -7.05 -11.14
C PRO A 668 27.28 -6.18 -12.09
N LEU A 669 27.74 -5.03 -11.60
CA LEU A 669 28.70 -4.16 -12.29
C LEU A 669 30.06 -4.81 -12.54
N ASP A 670 30.60 -5.61 -11.62
CA ASP A 670 31.87 -6.32 -11.81
C ASP A 670 31.76 -7.37 -12.93
N SER A 671 30.64 -8.09 -13.00
CA SER A 671 30.39 -9.06 -14.07
C SER A 671 30.26 -8.37 -15.43
N LEU A 672 29.62 -7.21 -15.48
CA LEU A 672 29.47 -6.42 -16.70
C LEU A 672 30.80 -5.80 -17.12
N THR A 673 31.52 -5.12 -16.23
CA THR A 673 32.78 -4.42 -16.55
C THR A 673 33.93 -5.35 -16.92
N LYS A 674 33.89 -6.62 -16.50
CA LYS A 674 34.85 -7.66 -16.95
C LYS A 674 34.56 -8.21 -18.34
N ALA A 675 33.35 -8.02 -18.88
CA ALA A 675 33.03 -8.41 -20.24
C ALA A 675 33.86 -7.59 -21.24
N LYS A 676 34.29 -8.20 -22.33
CA LYS A 676 34.85 -7.45 -23.46
C LYS A 676 33.72 -6.88 -24.31
N ARG A 677 32.61 -7.62 -24.43
CA ARG A 677 31.50 -7.25 -25.29
C ARG A 677 30.14 -7.61 -24.73
N ILE A 678 29.24 -6.64 -24.73
CA ILE A 678 27.84 -6.75 -24.33
C ILE A 678 26.97 -6.49 -25.55
N VAL A 679 26.10 -7.43 -25.87
CA VAL A 679 25.18 -7.35 -27.01
C VAL A 679 23.75 -7.20 -26.52
N PHE A 680 23.05 -6.19 -27.00
CA PHE A 680 21.63 -5.98 -26.72
C PHE A 680 20.77 -6.56 -27.85
N LEU A 681 19.90 -7.52 -27.49
CA LEU A 681 18.86 -8.09 -28.34
C LEU A 681 17.49 -7.59 -27.90
N GLY A 682 16.61 -7.37 -28.87
CA GLY A 682 15.26 -6.92 -28.63
C GLY A 682 14.59 -6.45 -29.90
N ASP A 683 13.46 -5.79 -29.76
CA ASP A 683 12.65 -5.34 -30.88
C ASP A 683 12.90 -3.88 -31.26
N SER A 684 11.85 -3.13 -31.61
CA SER A 684 11.93 -1.72 -32.01
C SER A 684 12.39 -0.81 -30.88
N ILE A 685 12.04 -1.13 -29.63
CA ILE A 685 12.41 -0.34 -28.45
C ILE A 685 13.92 -0.45 -28.21
N THR A 686 14.47 -1.66 -28.36
CA THR A 686 15.92 -1.89 -28.32
C THR A 686 16.62 -1.29 -29.53
N TYR A 687 16.06 -1.41 -30.75
CA TYR A 687 16.63 -0.80 -31.95
C TYR A 687 16.78 0.72 -31.85
N ALA A 688 15.80 1.42 -31.25
CA ALA A 688 15.86 2.86 -30.99
C ALA A 688 17.07 3.22 -30.11
N GLY A 689 17.31 2.42 -29.06
CA GLY A 689 18.59 2.35 -28.38
C GLY A 689 18.88 3.44 -27.34
N ASP A 690 17.95 4.37 -27.10
CA ASP A 690 18.18 5.50 -26.20
C ASP A 690 18.44 5.04 -24.75
N TYR A 691 17.71 4.06 -24.22
CA TYR A 691 17.98 3.53 -22.86
C TYR A 691 19.36 2.86 -22.75
N ILE A 692 19.83 2.23 -23.83
CA ILE A 692 21.16 1.62 -23.88
C ILE A 692 22.21 2.73 -23.89
N GLY A 693 21.98 3.79 -24.67
CA GLY A 693 22.84 4.97 -24.72
C GLY A 693 22.96 5.64 -23.36
N PHE A 694 21.84 5.88 -22.67
CA PHE A 694 21.83 6.50 -21.34
C PHE A 694 22.58 5.67 -20.29
N TRP A 695 22.38 4.36 -20.30
CA TRP A 695 23.10 3.45 -19.41
C TRP A 695 24.60 3.36 -19.75
N GLU A 696 24.96 3.32 -21.03
CA GLU A 696 26.36 3.34 -21.49
C GLU A 696 27.05 4.67 -21.15
N THR A 697 26.33 5.79 -21.22
CA THR A 697 26.80 7.10 -20.75
C THR A 697 27.07 7.10 -19.26
N TRP A 698 26.18 6.52 -18.44
CA TRP A 698 26.42 6.35 -17.01
C TRP A 698 27.67 5.49 -16.73
N LEU A 699 27.85 4.38 -17.46
CA LEU A 699 29.07 3.55 -17.35
C LEU A 699 30.33 4.34 -17.72
N ALA A 700 30.29 5.07 -18.83
CA ALA A 700 31.42 5.88 -19.29
C ALA A 700 31.80 6.98 -18.28
N ALA A 701 30.81 7.59 -17.64
CA ALA A 701 31.03 8.67 -16.68
C ALA A 701 31.49 8.17 -15.30
N ASN A 702 31.08 6.98 -14.85
CA ASN A 702 31.38 6.48 -13.50
C ASN A 702 32.52 5.45 -13.41
N VAL A 703 32.85 4.74 -14.49
CA VAL A 703 33.92 3.73 -14.48
C VAL A 703 35.24 4.36 -14.92
N VAL A 704 36.29 4.35 -14.10
CA VAL A 704 37.49 5.20 -14.29
C VAL A 704 38.55 4.61 -15.26
N SER A 705 38.54 3.30 -15.54
CA SER A 705 39.61 2.63 -16.33
C SER A 705 39.20 2.23 -17.75
N SER A 706 38.13 1.46 -17.92
CA SER A 706 37.60 0.99 -19.22
C SER A 706 36.25 0.31 -19.01
N TYR A 707 35.36 0.34 -19.99
CA TYR A 707 34.10 -0.41 -19.97
C TYR A 707 33.94 -1.24 -21.28
N PRO A 708 33.03 -2.24 -21.29
CA PRO A 708 32.88 -3.18 -22.41
C PRO A 708 32.44 -2.51 -23.70
N GLU A 709 32.70 -3.16 -24.84
CA GLU A 709 32.10 -2.79 -26.11
C GLU A 709 30.60 -3.09 -26.09
N ILE A 710 29.78 -2.05 -26.25
CA ILE A 710 28.33 -2.19 -26.34
C ILE A 710 27.93 -2.27 -27.81
N ILE A 711 27.12 -3.29 -28.16
CA ILE A 711 26.57 -3.47 -29.49
C ILE A 711 25.05 -3.65 -29.37
N ASN A 712 24.30 -2.71 -29.94
CA ASN A 712 22.86 -2.82 -30.10
C ASN A 712 22.56 -3.57 -31.40
N VAL A 713 21.81 -4.67 -31.35
CA VAL A 713 21.33 -5.41 -32.54
C VAL A 713 19.84 -5.72 -32.42
N GLY A 714 19.09 -4.83 -31.76
CA GLY A 714 17.64 -4.86 -31.80
C GLY A 714 17.12 -4.82 -33.23
N LEU A 715 15.99 -5.46 -33.51
CA LEU A 715 15.40 -5.48 -34.86
C LEU A 715 13.91 -5.12 -34.75
N PRO A 716 13.44 -4.03 -35.38
CA PRO A 716 12.08 -3.60 -35.16
C PRO A 716 11.05 -4.64 -35.61
N SER A 717 9.92 -4.72 -34.90
CA SER A 717 8.84 -5.70 -35.13
C SER A 717 9.19 -7.16 -34.79
N GLU A 718 10.43 -7.48 -34.39
CA GLU A 718 10.89 -8.85 -34.12
C GLU A 718 10.19 -9.49 -32.91
N THR A 719 9.99 -10.81 -32.99
CA THR A 719 9.48 -11.63 -31.88
C THR A 719 10.43 -12.78 -31.55
N VAL A 720 10.40 -13.25 -30.30
CA VAL A 720 10.95 -14.56 -29.91
C VAL A 720 9.94 -15.69 -30.09
N SER A 721 8.63 -15.37 -30.07
CA SER A 721 7.55 -16.35 -30.22
C SER A 721 7.40 -16.93 -31.63
N GLY A 722 8.01 -16.30 -32.63
CA GLY A 722 7.82 -16.64 -34.05
C GLY A 722 6.42 -16.33 -34.59
N LEU A 723 5.58 -15.63 -33.82
CA LEU A 723 4.23 -15.27 -34.20
C LEU A 723 4.21 -14.00 -35.06
N SER A 724 3.26 -13.96 -35.99
CA SER A 724 2.91 -12.79 -36.80
C SER A 724 1.41 -12.79 -37.03
N GLU A 725 0.76 -11.63 -36.85
CA GLU A 725 -0.63 -11.43 -37.25
C GLU A 725 -0.78 -11.39 -38.78
N ASP A 726 -1.96 -11.76 -39.26
CA ASP A 726 -2.33 -11.68 -40.67
C ASP A 726 -2.33 -10.23 -41.15
N GLY A 727 -1.68 -9.97 -42.29
CA GLY A 727 -1.59 -8.63 -42.87
C GLY A 727 -0.63 -7.67 -42.17
N HIS A 728 0.30 -8.17 -41.31
CA HIS A 728 1.34 -7.34 -40.69
C HIS A 728 2.02 -6.39 -41.69
N ALA A 729 2.25 -5.15 -41.27
CA ALA A 729 2.80 -4.08 -42.11
C ALA A 729 2.03 -3.86 -43.44
N GLY A 730 0.71 -4.06 -43.44
CA GLY A 730 -0.13 -3.99 -44.63
C GLY A 730 0.12 -5.14 -45.62
N GLY A 731 0.52 -6.31 -45.11
CA GLY A 731 0.84 -7.50 -45.90
C GLY A 731 2.24 -7.49 -46.54
N LYS A 732 3.09 -6.52 -46.20
CA LYS A 732 4.43 -6.37 -46.83
C LYS A 732 5.41 -7.46 -46.39
N PHE A 733 5.37 -7.89 -45.14
CA PHE A 733 6.22 -8.95 -44.58
C PHE A 733 5.64 -9.44 -43.25
N PRO A 734 5.87 -10.72 -42.86
CA PRO A 734 5.54 -11.20 -41.53
C PRO A 734 6.52 -10.64 -40.49
N ARG A 735 6.14 -10.61 -39.21
CA ARG A 735 7.06 -10.21 -38.13
C ARG A 735 8.36 -11.02 -38.18
N PRO A 736 9.54 -10.39 -38.08
CA PRO A 736 10.80 -11.12 -37.99
C PRO A 736 10.81 -12.04 -36.77
N HIS A 737 11.45 -13.21 -36.91
CA HIS A 737 11.61 -14.18 -35.85
C HIS A 737 13.08 -14.27 -35.46
N LEU A 738 13.41 -14.02 -34.18
CA LEU A 738 14.79 -13.99 -33.71
C LEU A 738 15.57 -15.27 -34.05
N ALA A 739 14.94 -16.45 -33.94
CA ALA A 739 15.61 -17.72 -34.22
C ALA A 739 16.16 -17.82 -35.66
N GLU A 740 15.63 -17.04 -36.60
CA GLU A 740 16.09 -16.97 -37.98
C GLU A 740 17.52 -16.42 -38.07
N ARG A 741 17.89 -15.44 -37.23
CA ARG A 741 19.18 -14.73 -37.30
C ARG A 741 20.10 -14.95 -36.10
N LEU A 742 19.61 -15.51 -35.00
CA LEU A 742 20.33 -15.55 -33.72
C LEU A 742 21.75 -16.14 -33.84
N ASP A 743 21.93 -17.28 -34.51
CA ASP A 743 23.24 -17.91 -34.65
C ASP A 743 24.24 -17.01 -35.41
N ARG A 744 23.75 -16.29 -36.43
CA ARG A 744 24.57 -15.36 -37.21
C ARG A 744 24.92 -14.11 -36.41
N VAL A 745 23.98 -13.60 -35.60
CA VAL A 745 24.24 -12.51 -34.66
C VAL A 745 25.32 -12.91 -33.66
N LEU A 746 25.19 -14.07 -33.02
CA LEU A 746 26.18 -14.58 -32.04
C LEU A 746 27.54 -14.82 -32.70
N ALA A 747 27.59 -15.35 -33.93
CA ALA A 747 28.84 -15.57 -34.65
C ALA A 747 29.53 -14.26 -35.07
N ALA A 748 28.76 -13.28 -35.52
CA ALA A 748 29.28 -11.98 -35.95
C ALA A 748 29.74 -11.12 -34.76
N THR A 749 28.96 -11.12 -33.68
CA THR A 749 29.22 -10.26 -32.51
C THR A 749 30.07 -10.92 -31.44
N LYS A 750 30.09 -12.24 -31.29
CA LYS A 750 30.88 -12.95 -30.25
C LYS A 750 30.75 -12.32 -28.85
N PRO A 751 29.54 -12.24 -28.28
CA PRO A 751 29.31 -11.60 -26.98
C PRO A 751 29.94 -12.39 -25.83
N ASP A 752 30.31 -11.69 -24.75
CA ASP A 752 30.47 -12.32 -23.43
C ASP A 752 29.16 -12.26 -22.63
N VAL A 753 28.37 -11.22 -22.86
CA VAL A 753 27.06 -11.00 -22.24
C VAL A 753 26.04 -10.60 -23.31
N VAL A 754 24.85 -11.20 -23.23
CA VAL A 754 23.69 -10.81 -24.03
C VAL A 754 22.63 -10.27 -23.09
N VAL A 755 22.13 -9.07 -23.37
CA VAL A 755 21.00 -8.45 -22.68
C VAL A 755 19.79 -8.50 -23.61
N ALA A 756 18.73 -9.20 -23.22
CA ALA A 756 17.57 -9.43 -24.08
C ALA A 756 16.29 -8.79 -23.51
N CYS A 757 15.59 -8.00 -24.32
CA CYS A 757 14.29 -7.42 -24.00
C CYS A 757 13.26 -7.78 -25.08
N TYR A 758 12.38 -8.73 -24.79
CA TYR A 758 11.34 -9.19 -25.71
C TYR A 758 10.01 -9.40 -24.98
N GLY A 759 8.92 -9.11 -25.68
CA GLY A 759 7.56 -9.40 -25.22
C GLY A 759 6.52 -8.56 -25.96
N MET A 760 6.83 -7.27 -26.19
CA MET A 760 5.93 -6.28 -26.80
C MET A 760 5.27 -6.78 -28.08
N ASN A 761 6.03 -7.37 -29.01
CA ASN A 761 5.48 -7.88 -30.27
C ASN A 761 5.00 -9.35 -30.20
N CYS A 762 5.33 -10.08 -29.14
CA CYS A 762 5.20 -11.55 -29.09
C CYS A 762 3.77 -12.03 -28.84
N GLY A 763 2.93 -11.22 -28.19
CA GLY A 763 1.49 -11.47 -28.08
C GLY A 763 0.71 -11.10 -29.34
N ILE A 764 1.39 -10.61 -30.39
CA ILE A 764 0.82 -10.11 -31.65
C ILE A 764 -0.38 -9.18 -31.44
N TYR A 765 -0.36 -8.41 -30.35
CA TYR A 765 -1.38 -7.41 -30.05
C TYR A 765 -2.80 -7.98 -29.89
N LEU A 766 -2.91 -9.25 -29.48
CA LEU A 766 -4.14 -9.98 -29.15
C LEU A 766 -4.26 -10.29 -27.64
N PRO A 767 -5.45 -10.66 -27.12
CA PRO A 767 -5.64 -11.03 -25.71
C PRO A 767 -4.72 -12.16 -25.25
N LEU A 768 -4.55 -12.32 -23.93
CA LEU A 768 -3.77 -13.41 -23.36
C LEU A 768 -4.37 -14.75 -23.80
N ASP A 769 -3.49 -15.64 -24.26
CA ASP A 769 -3.83 -16.97 -24.73
C ASP A 769 -2.69 -17.91 -24.39
N GLN A 770 -3.02 -19.12 -23.92
CA GLN A 770 -2.01 -20.03 -23.39
C GLN A 770 -1.08 -20.55 -24.48
N ASP A 771 -1.56 -20.78 -25.70
CA ASP A 771 -0.73 -21.26 -26.80
C ASP A 771 0.26 -20.18 -27.27
N ARG A 772 -0.19 -18.93 -27.36
CA ARG A 772 0.70 -17.79 -27.66
C ARG A 772 1.72 -17.56 -26.55
N PHE A 773 1.30 -17.66 -25.30
CA PHE A 773 2.20 -17.52 -24.16
C PHE A 773 3.26 -18.64 -24.15
N GLN A 774 2.86 -19.89 -24.39
CA GLN A 774 3.80 -21.00 -24.49
C GLN A 774 4.86 -20.76 -25.59
N LYS A 775 4.46 -20.26 -26.77
CA LYS A 775 5.43 -19.91 -27.82
C LYS A 775 6.42 -18.82 -27.40
N TYR A 776 5.96 -17.82 -26.63
CA TYR A 776 6.87 -16.84 -26.05
C TYR A 776 7.87 -17.48 -25.07
N GLN A 777 7.39 -18.37 -24.19
CA GLN A 777 8.24 -19.10 -23.24
C GLN A 777 9.29 -19.97 -23.96
N ASP A 778 8.87 -20.73 -24.97
CA ASP A 778 9.74 -21.58 -25.78
C ASP A 778 10.80 -20.75 -26.51
N GLY A 779 10.41 -19.60 -27.07
CA GLY A 779 11.33 -18.67 -27.71
C GLY A 779 12.39 -18.10 -26.75
N MET A 780 11.98 -17.73 -25.53
CA MET A 780 12.92 -17.26 -24.49
C MET A 780 13.85 -18.38 -24.01
N LEU A 781 13.36 -19.61 -23.88
CA LEU A 781 14.17 -20.79 -23.55
C LEU A 781 15.20 -21.09 -24.65
N GLN A 782 14.79 -21.07 -25.92
CA GLN A 782 15.68 -21.27 -27.06
C GLN A 782 16.75 -20.17 -27.14
N LEU A 783 16.37 -18.92 -26.88
CA LEU A 783 17.32 -17.80 -26.80
C LEU A 783 18.38 -18.07 -25.74
N LYS A 784 17.98 -18.44 -24.52
CA LYS A 784 18.92 -18.78 -23.44
C LYS A 784 19.87 -19.91 -23.85
N GLU A 785 19.32 -21.01 -24.35
CA GLU A 785 20.10 -22.17 -24.77
C GLU A 785 21.18 -21.78 -25.79
N LYS A 786 20.82 -21.03 -26.83
CA LYS A 786 21.75 -20.62 -27.88
C LYS A 786 22.80 -19.61 -27.40
N VAL A 787 22.42 -18.66 -26.55
CA VAL A 787 23.34 -17.68 -25.96
C VAL A 787 24.38 -18.38 -25.08
N GLU A 788 23.94 -19.30 -24.24
CA GLU A 788 24.83 -20.05 -23.34
C GLU A 788 25.71 -21.04 -24.10
N ALA A 789 25.17 -21.69 -25.14
CA ALA A 789 25.95 -22.55 -26.04
C ALA A 789 27.04 -21.78 -26.81
N ALA A 790 26.83 -20.48 -27.07
CA ALA A 790 27.84 -19.59 -27.63
C ALA A 790 28.88 -19.10 -26.61
N GLY A 791 28.76 -19.50 -25.34
CA GLY A 791 29.67 -19.13 -24.25
C GLY A 791 29.37 -17.79 -23.59
N ALA A 792 28.21 -17.19 -23.87
CA ALA A 792 27.81 -15.89 -23.33
C ALA A 792 26.81 -16.04 -22.18
N LYS A 793 26.81 -15.08 -21.25
CA LYS A 793 25.80 -14.99 -20.18
C LYS A 793 24.55 -14.25 -20.67
N LEU A 794 23.37 -14.80 -20.40
CA LEU A 794 22.10 -14.11 -20.66
C LEU A 794 21.63 -13.29 -19.46
N ILE A 795 21.31 -12.01 -19.70
CA ILE A 795 20.54 -11.14 -18.82
C ILE A 795 19.23 -10.83 -19.53
N VAL A 796 18.10 -11.11 -18.87
CA VAL A 796 16.78 -10.82 -19.42
C VAL A 796 16.21 -9.57 -18.77
N ILE A 797 15.62 -8.71 -19.59
CA ILE A 797 14.84 -7.57 -19.18
C ILE A 797 13.38 -7.89 -19.49
N THR A 798 12.48 -7.74 -18.52
CA THR A 798 11.03 -7.88 -18.77
C THR A 798 10.57 -6.82 -19.77
N PRO A 799 9.59 -7.11 -20.65
CA PRO A 799 9.10 -6.11 -21.60
C PRO A 799 8.62 -4.83 -20.87
N PRO A 800 8.83 -3.62 -21.43
CA PRO A 800 8.22 -2.41 -20.87
C PRO A 800 6.69 -2.53 -20.91
N THR A 801 5.99 -1.63 -20.22
CA THR A 801 4.53 -1.57 -20.26
C THR A 801 4.03 -1.38 -21.69
N PHE A 802 2.76 -1.65 -21.94
CA PHE A 802 2.04 -1.15 -23.10
C PHE A 802 1.00 -0.16 -22.58
N ASP A 803 0.96 1.04 -23.15
CA ASP A 803 0.05 2.05 -22.61
C ASP A 803 -1.35 1.88 -23.19
N ASP A 804 -2.13 1.02 -22.55
CA ASP A 804 -3.51 0.72 -22.95
C ASP A 804 -4.37 2.00 -23.04
N ALA A 805 -4.06 3.03 -22.24
CA ALA A 805 -4.77 4.31 -22.28
C ALA A 805 -4.51 5.09 -23.58
N ILE A 806 -3.34 4.93 -24.21
CA ILE A 806 -3.01 5.56 -25.50
C ILE A 806 -3.53 4.70 -26.67
N ALA A 807 -3.43 3.38 -26.55
CA ALA A 807 -3.85 2.47 -27.62
C ALA A 807 -5.36 2.36 -27.78
N ASN A 808 -6.12 2.59 -26.70
CA ASN A 808 -7.57 2.52 -26.65
C ASN A 808 -8.12 1.21 -27.25
N LYS A 809 -7.66 0.07 -26.71
CA LYS A 809 -8.08 -1.27 -27.13
C LYS A 809 -9.22 -1.82 -26.26
N ASP A 810 -10.04 -2.70 -26.82
CA ASP A 810 -11.13 -3.40 -26.12
C ASP A 810 -10.66 -4.38 -25.02
N PHE A 811 -9.35 -4.58 -24.88
CA PHE A 811 -8.73 -5.40 -23.84
C PHE A 811 -7.36 -4.82 -23.48
N SER A 812 -6.88 -5.13 -22.27
CA SER A 812 -5.56 -4.71 -21.83
C SER A 812 -4.48 -5.60 -22.45
N TYR A 813 -3.67 -5.02 -23.34
CA TYR A 813 -2.48 -5.71 -23.84
C TYR A 813 -1.33 -5.63 -22.83
N ASP A 814 -1.32 -4.60 -21.97
CA ASP A 814 -0.38 -4.55 -20.86
C ASP A 814 -0.53 -5.75 -19.91
N ALA A 815 -1.76 -6.20 -19.65
CA ALA A 815 -2.01 -7.41 -18.85
C ALA A 815 -1.38 -8.67 -19.47
N VAL A 816 -1.25 -8.75 -20.80
CA VAL A 816 -0.51 -9.83 -21.49
C VAL A 816 0.99 -9.72 -21.17
N LEU A 817 1.54 -8.51 -21.26
CA LEU A 817 2.94 -8.24 -20.95
C LEU A 817 3.25 -8.43 -19.46
N ALA A 818 2.30 -8.15 -18.56
CA ALA A 818 2.41 -8.38 -17.13
C ALA A 818 2.53 -9.88 -16.82
N GLU A 819 1.77 -10.74 -17.49
CA GLU A 819 1.92 -12.20 -17.35
C GLU A 819 3.26 -12.70 -17.91
N TYR A 820 3.74 -12.11 -19.00
CA TYR A 820 5.06 -12.44 -19.56
C TYR A 820 6.17 -12.01 -18.59
N ALA A 821 6.07 -10.81 -18.03
CA ALA A 821 6.99 -10.29 -17.03
C ALA A 821 6.97 -11.13 -15.75
N HIS A 822 5.79 -11.51 -15.25
CA HIS A 822 5.64 -12.36 -14.08
C HIS A 822 6.33 -13.71 -14.27
N TRP A 823 6.13 -14.36 -15.42
CA TRP A 823 6.83 -15.60 -15.72
C TRP A 823 8.35 -15.42 -15.80
N LEU A 824 8.84 -14.38 -16.48
CA LEU A 824 10.27 -14.08 -16.51
C LEU A 824 10.84 -13.86 -15.11
N VAL A 825 10.19 -13.06 -14.26
CA VAL A 825 10.63 -12.82 -12.88
C VAL A 825 10.67 -14.13 -12.09
N SER A 826 9.71 -15.04 -12.31
CA SER A 826 9.72 -16.36 -11.67
C SER A 826 10.98 -17.16 -12.02
N LYS A 827 11.57 -16.98 -13.21
CA LYS A 827 12.80 -17.69 -13.65
C LYS A 827 14.06 -17.33 -12.87
N ARG A 828 14.01 -16.33 -12.00
CA ARG A 828 15.09 -16.08 -11.02
C ARG A 828 15.33 -17.30 -10.12
N SER A 829 14.30 -18.08 -9.79
CA SER A 829 14.46 -19.35 -9.04
C SER A 829 15.27 -20.40 -9.79
N ASP A 830 15.21 -20.33 -11.13
CA ASP A 830 15.89 -21.26 -12.04
C ASP A 830 17.31 -20.77 -12.39
N GLY A 831 17.81 -19.76 -11.66
CA GLY A 831 19.15 -19.17 -11.84
C GLY A 831 19.25 -18.15 -12.97
N TRP A 832 18.13 -17.70 -13.55
CA TRP A 832 18.16 -16.65 -14.57
C TRP A 832 18.47 -15.29 -13.96
N THR A 833 19.26 -14.48 -14.66
CA THR A 833 19.41 -13.06 -14.32
C THR A 833 18.30 -12.28 -15.01
N VAL A 834 17.30 -11.84 -14.26
CA VAL A 834 16.13 -11.10 -14.78
C VAL A 834 16.01 -9.75 -14.11
N ILE A 835 15.86 -8.69 -14.89
CA ILE A 835 15.63 -7.32 -14.42
C ILE A 835 14.18 -6.94 -14.74
N ASP A 836 13.40 -6.63 -13.69
CA ASP A 836 11.98 -6.33 -13.79
C ASP A 836 11.75 -4.84 -14.03
N PHE A 837 11.49 -4.48 -15.28
CA PHE A 837 11.10 -3.13 -15.70
C PHE A 837 9.59 -2.98 -15.78
N HIS A 838 8.88 -4.04 -16.12
CA HIS A 838 7.46 -3.95 -16.43
C HIS A 838 6.68 -3.42 -15.23
N ASN A 839 6.81 -4.10 -14.09
CA ASN A 839 6.08 -3.72 -12.88
C ASN A 839 6.55 -2.36 -12.35
N ARG A 840 7.85 -2.05 -12.49
CA ARG A 840 8.41 -0.75 -12.08
C ARG A 840 7.88 0.41 -12.91
N MET A 841 7.81 0.20 -14.22
CA MET A 841 7.29 1.19 -15.16
C MET A 841 5.79 1.37 -14.95
N LEU A 842 5.05 0.31 -14.62
CA LEU A 842 3.65 0.38 -14.23
C LEU A 842 3.44 1.21 -12.95
N ASP A 843 4.21 0.93 -11.88
CA ASP A 843 4.17 1.70 -10.63
C ASP A 843 4.47 3.18 -10.87
N GLN A 844 5.50 3.48 -11.66
CA GLN A 844 5.91 4.86 -11.94
C GLN A 844 4.92 5.59 -12.86
N LEU A 845 4.37 4.89 -13.85
CA LEU A 845 3.31 5.42 -14.72
C LEU A 845 2.08 5.77 -13.88
N ALA A 846 1.69 4.89 -12.95
CA ALA A 846 0.60 5.14 -12.01
C ALA A 846 0.90 6.36 -11.12
N ALA A 847 2.10 6.45 -10.54
CA ALA A 847 2.51 7.55 -9.69
C ALA A 847 2.57 8.90 -10.44
N ASN A 848 3.17 8.94 -11.63
CA ASN A 848 3.24 10.17 -12.43
C ASN A 848 1.86 10.60 -12.91
N ARG A 849 0.98 9.65 -13.22
CA ARG A 849 -0.40 9.94 -13.57
C ARG A 849 -1.17 10.59 -12.43
N LEU A 850 -0.78 10.40 -11.17
CA LEU A 850 -1.39 11.16 -10.05
C LEU A 850 -1.16 12.67 -10.18
N GLN A 851 -0.06 13.09 -10.82
CA GLN A 851 0.30 14.51 -11.01
C GLN A 851 -0.10 15.03 -12.40
N ASP A 852 0.09 14.22 -13.44
CA ASP A 852 -0.28 14.53 -14.83
C ASP A 852 -0.98 13.32 -15.45
N ALA A 853 -2.31 13.34 -15.55
CA ALA A 853 -3.07 12.17 -16.02
C ALA A 853 -2.79 11.78 -17.49
N GLU A 854 -2.34 12.73 -18.32
CA GLU A 854 -1.92 12.46 -19.70
C GLU A 854 -0.48 11.95 -19.77
N PHE A 855 0.22 11.89 -18.62
CA PHE A 855 1.57 11.39 -18.55
C PHE A 855 1.60 9.99 -19.15
N THR A 856 2.45 9.86 -20.14
CA THR A 856 2.78 8.60 -20.75
C THR A 856 4.27 8.55 -20.97
N PHE A 857 4.84 7.38 -20.72
CA PHE A 857 6.14 7.08 -21.24
C PHE A 857 6.05 6.74 -22.73
N GLN A 858 4.90 6.39 -23.28
CA GLN A 858 4.76 5.75 -24.59
C GLN A 858 3.69 6.46 -25.44
N PRO A 859 4.05 7.56 -26.13
CA PRO A 859 3.09 8.39 -26.89
C PRO A 859 2.35 7.67 -28.02
N ASP A 860 2.82 6.51 -28.47
CA ASP A 860 2.16 5.64 -29.45
C ASP A 860 1.72 4.29 -28.85
N ALA A 861 1.56 4.26 -27.53
CA ALA A 861 1.31 3.10 -26.67
C ALA A 861 2.41 2.04 -26.58
N VAL A 862 3.41 2.10 -27.45
CA VAL A 862 4.41 1.03 -27.57
C VAL A 862 5.80 1.54 -27.20
N HIS A 863 6.26 2.60 -27.86
CA HIS A 863 7.64 3.05 -27.83
C HIS A 863 7.84 4.12 -26.75
N PRO A 864 8.73 3.86 -25.77
CA PRO A 864 9.08 4.86 -24.78
C PRO A 864 9.61 6.15 -25.43
N ASN A 865 9.18 7.30 -24.94
CA ASN A 865 9.78 8.60 -25.19
C ASN A 865 11.10 8.72 -24.40
N ARG A 866 11.73 9.89 -24.46
CA ARG A 866 13.02 10.12 -23.79
C ARG A 866 12.97 9.84 -22.28
N SER A 867 11.92 10.27 -21.57
CA SER A 867 11.79 10.03 -20.13
C SER A 867 11.53 8.55 -19.81
N GLY A 868 10.80 7.84 -20.67
CA GLY A 868 10.61 6.39 -20.54
C GLY A 868 11.92 5.62 -20.76
N HIS A 869 12.68 5.98 -21.78
CA HIS A 869 14.02 5.43 -21.98
C HIS A 869 14.98 5.75 -20.82
N TRP A 870 14.89 6.92 -20.22
CA TRP A 870 15.64 7.26 -19.01
C TRP A 870 15.24 6.39 -17.82
N PHE A 871 13.94 6.23 -17.57
CA PHE A 871 13.44 5.38 -16.49
C PHE A 871 13.92 3.92 -16.62
N VAL A 872 13.87 3.38 -17.84
CA VAL A 872 14.39 2.05 -18.20
C VAL A 872 15.91 1.96 -17.92
N ALA A 873 16.68 2.98 -18.30
CA ALA A 873 18.10 3.04 -17.99
C ALA A 873 18.37 3.10 -16.48
N GLN A 874 17.61 3.86 -15.70
CA GLN A 874 17.74 3.93 -14.25
C GLN A 874 17.55 2.56 -13.58
N GLN A 875 16.66 1.70 -14.10
CA GLN A 875 16.51 0.36 -13.56
C GLN A 875 17.75 -0.52 -13.82
N LEU A 876 18.44 -0.37 -14.96
CA LEU A 876 19.75 -1.00 -15.19
C LEU A 876 20.82 -0.46 -14.26
N ILE A 877 20.85 0.86 -14.05
CA ILE A 877 21.83 1.52 -13.18
C ILE A 877 21.65 1.05 -11.72
N ARG A 878 20.41 1.00 -11.24
CA ARG A 878 20.07 0.46 -9.90
C ARG A 878 20.43 -1.02 -9.78
N TRP A 879 20.18 -1.81 -10.81
CA TRP A 879 20.60 -3.22 -10.84
C TRP A 879 22.13 -3.34 -10.79
N CYS A 880 22.85 -2.43 -11.40
CA CYS A 880 24.30 -2.30 -11.28
C CYS A 880 24.76 -1.81 -9.89
N GLY A 881 23.87 -1.60 -8.91
CA GLY A 881 24.21 -1.26 -7.53
C GLY A 881 24.31 0.25 -7.22
N ASP A 882 24.13 1.11 -8.22
CA ASP A 882 24.16 2.56 -8.01
C ASP A 882 22.79 3.08 -7.56
N ARG A 883 22.78 3.77 -6.42
CA ARG A 883 21.58 4.37 -5.83
C ARG A 883 21.49 5.83 -6.29
N LEU A 884 21.13 6.01 -7.56
CA LEU A 884 20.84 7.36 -8.07
C LEU A 884 19.77 8.02 -7.19
N PRO A 885 19.95 9.27 -6.75
CA PRO A 885 18.91 9.98 -6.02
C PRO A 885 17.80 10.40 -6.98
N ASP A 886 16.60 9.82 -6.81
CA ASP A 886 15.43 10.08 -7.68
C ASP A 886 15.06 11.56 -7.78
N ALA A 887 15.36 12.35 -6.75
CA ALA A 887 15.08 13.78 -6.70
C ALA A 887 16.11 14.66 -7.45
N VAL A 888 17.26 14.11 -7.86
CA VAL A 888 18.37 14.89 -8.44
C VAL A 888 18.60 14.54 -9.91
N ASP A 889 18.65 13.25 -10.25
CA ASP A 889 18.97 12.79 -11.61
C ASP A 889 17.70 12.53 -12.43
N THR A 890 16.94 13.61 -12.67
CA THR A 890 15.65 13.57 -13.39
C THR A 890 15.78 13.32 -14.90
N SER A 891 16.98 13.46 -15.46
CA SER A 891 17.31 13.21 -16.87
C SER A 891 18.78 12.75 -17.02
N PRO A 892 19.18 12.16 -18.17
CA PRO A 892 20.58 11.81 -18.41
C PRO A 892 21.51 13.04 -18.42
N GLU A 893 21.01 14.22 -18.81
CA GLU A 893 21.75 15.48 -18.74
C GLU A 893 21.97 15.91 -17.30
N ALA A 894 20.93 15.85 -16.45
CA ALA A 894 21.07 16.17 -15.03
C ALA A 894 22.11 15.27 -14.33
N MET A 895 22.16 13.98 -14.71
CA MET A 895 23.19 13.06 -14.25
C MET A 895 24.60 13.51 -14.71
N LEU A 896 24.77 13.90 -15.97
CA LEU A 896 26.06 14.36 -16.50
C LEU A 896 26.51 15.67 -15.84
N ASP A 897 25.60 16.62 -15.65
CA ASP A 897 25.84 17.89 -14.95
C ASP A 897 26.31 17.63 -13.51
N ARG A 898 25.66 16.71 -12.79
CA ARG A 898 26.06 16.30 -11.44
C ARG A 898 27.46 15.67 -11.42
N LEU A 899 27.79 14.89 -12.43
CA LEU A 899 29.11 14.25 -12.56
C LEU A 899 30.19 15.20 -13.12
N GLY A 900 29.81 16.42 -13.50
CA GLY A 900 30.71 17.41 -14.11
C GLY A 900 31.19 17.01 -15.51
N VAL A 901 30.47 16.12 -16.19
CA VAL A 901 30.87 15.57 -17.50
C VAL A 901 30.12 16.28 -18.62
N SER A 902 30.81 16.57 -19.73
CA SER A 902 30.20 17.28 -20.87
C SER A 902 28.97 16.51 -21.44
N PRO A 903 27.85 17.20 -21.72
CA PRO A 903 26.68 16.59 -22.36
C PRO A 903 26.97 16.03 -23.76
N GLU A 904 28.06 16.48 -24.42
CA GLU A 904 28.52 15.93 -25.72
C GLU A 904 28.80 14.42 -25.67
N LEU A 905 29.11 13.89 -24.48
CA LEU A 905 29.33 12.46 -24.27
C LEU A 905 28.12 11.60 -24.73
N LEU A 906 26.90 12.08 -24.48
CA LEU A 906 25.66 11.41 -24.85
C LEU A 906 25.55 11.22 -26.37
N ASP A 907 25.85 12.28 -27.13
CA ASP A 907 25.74 12.31 -28.59
C ASP A 907 26.79 11.42 -29.24
N LEU A 908 28.03 11.42 -28.73
CA LEU A 908 29.10 10.57 -29.25
C LEU A 908 28.82 9.08 -29.03
N ILE A 909 28.28 8.72 -27.85
CA ILE A 909 27.86 7.35 -27.55
C ILE A 909 26.74 6.93 -28.49
N ARG A 910 25.73 7.77 -28.69
CA ARG A 910 24.62 7.50 -29.62
C ARG A 910 25.12 7.27 -31.05
N GLN A 911 26.01 8.12 -31.55
CA GLN A 911 26.62 7.97 -32.88
C GLN A 911 27.38 6.64 -33.00
N ARG A 912 28.17 6.28 -31.98
CA ARG A 912 28.94 5.03 -31.99
C ARG A 912 28.02 3.81 -31.99
N GLN A 913 26.95 3.87 -31.22
CA GLN A 913 25.95 2.80 -31.17
C GLN A 913 25.27 2.60 -32.52
N MET A 914 24.85 3.69 -33.20
CA MET A 914 24.20 3.61 -34.52
C MET A 914 25.10 2.98 -35.58
N VAL A 915 26.36 3.41 -35.67
CA VAL A 915 27.35 2.87 -36.63
C VAL A 915 27.52 1.36 -36.45
N ARG A 916 27.68 0.91 -35.20
CA ARG A 916 27.80 -0.52 -34.89
C ARG A 916 26.51 -1.28 -35.17
N ARG A 917 25.36 -0.78 -34.72
CA ARG A 917 24.05 -1.42 -34.89
C ARG A 917 23.80 -1.75 -36.35
N ASP A 918 23.91 -0.77 -37.24
CA ASP A 918 23.57 -0.94 -38.65
C ASP A 918 24.54 -1.93 -39.34
N ALA A 919 25.84 -1.88 -38.98
CA ALA A 919 26.86 -2.78 -39.52
C ALA A 919 26.65 -4.24 -39.08
N TYR A 920 26.42 -4.48 -37.79
CA TYR A 920 26.22 -5.84 -37.26
C TYR A 920 24.86 -6.42 -37.66
N LEU A 921 23.81 -5.59 -37.78
CA LEU A 921 22.53 -6.02 -38.36
C LEU A 921 22.72 -6.51 -39.80
N THR A 922 23.46 -5.75 -40.61
CA THR A 922 23.77 -6.12 -42.00
C THR A 922 24.60 -7.40 -42.08
N ALA A 923 25.64 -7.52 -41.25
CA ALA A 923 26.49 -8.71 -41.19
C ALA A 923 25.74 -9.97 -40.71
N ALA A 924 24.77 -9.81 -39.81
CA ALA A 924 23.89 -10.90 -39.39
C ALA A 924 22.87 -11.31 -40.48
N GLY A 925 22.72 -10.51 -41.54
CA GLY A 925 21.84 -10.81 -42.66
C GLY A 925 20.37 -10.90 -42.25
N HIS A 926 19.85 -9.87 -41.55
CA HIS A 926 18.43 -9.83 -41.22
C HIS A 926 17.57 -9.75 -42.48
N LEU A 927 16.35 -10.28 -42.42
CA LEU A 927 15.42 -10.26 -43.56
C LEU A 927 14.40 -9.11 -43.51
N ARG A 928 14.44 -8.26 -42.47
CA ARG A 928 13.48 -7.14 -42.30
C ARG A 928 13.65 -6.08 -43.41
N PRO A 929 12.62 -5.84 -44.24
CA PRO A 929 12.66 -4.77 -45.24
C PRO A 929 12.72 -3.37 -44.61
N GLY A 930 13.31 -2.41 -45.33
CA GLY A 930 13.32 -1.00 -44.92
C GLY A 930 14.32 -0.62 -43.83
N ILE A 931 15.24 -1.52 -43.47
CA ILE A 931 16.43 -1.18 -42.69
C ILE A 931 17.58 -0.90 -43.67
N ALA A 932 18.26 0.22 -43.48
CA ALA A 932 19.40 0.59 -44.32
C ALA A 932 20.60 -0.33 -44.04
N ASN A 933 21.35 -0.65 -45.09
CA ASN A 933 22.61 -1.38 -44.93
C ASN A 933 23.63 -0.49 -44.21
N GLY A 934 24.27 -1.06 -43.19
CA GLY A 934 25.42 -0.47 -42.54
C GLY A 934 26.71 -0.69 -43.33
N LEU A 935 27.79 -0.05 -42.85
CA LEU A 935 29.13 -0.28 -43.37
C LEU A 935 29.57 -1.74 -43.15
N PRO A 936 30.53 -2.25 -43.93
CA PRO A 936 31.24 -3.48 -43.58
C PRO A 936 31.77 -3.40 -42.14
N VAL A 937 31.66 -4.49 -41.37
CA VAL A 937 31.98 -4.50 -39.92
C VAL A 937 33.36 -3.91 -39.62
N ALA A 938 34.37 -4.20 -40.44
CA ALA A 938 35.71 -3.67 -40.27
C ALA A 938 35.79 -2.13 -40.40
N GLU A 939 35.04 -1.55 -41.35
CA GLU A 939 34.96 -0.10 -41.55
C GLU A 939 34.16 0.57 -40.43
N ALA A 940 33.04 -0.05 -40.03
CA ALA A 940 32.22 0.42 -38.91
C ALA A 940 33.01 0.46 -37.59
N GLU A 941 33.81 -0.57 -37.30
CA GLU A 941 34.67 -0.59 -36.11
C GLU A 941 35.79 0.45 -36.18
N ALA A 942 36.31 0.75 -37.37
CA ALA A 942 37.28 1.84 -37.53
C ALA A 942 36.66 3.21 -37.21
N GLU A 943 35.42 3.47 -37.64
CA GLU A 943 34.69 4.68 -37.27
C GLU A 943 34.32 4.70 -35.77
N ALA A 944 33.85 3.57 -35.22
CA ALA A 944 33.55 3.44 -33.79
C ALA A 944 34.78 3.67 -32.91
N ALA A 945 35.98 3.28 -33.36
CA ALA A 945 37.23 3.55 -32.68
C ALA A 945 37.61 5.04 -32.70
N LYS A 946 37.27 5.79 -33.77
CA LYS A 946 37.41 7.26 -33.78
C LYS A 946 36.49 7.92 -32.76
N LEU A 947 35.23 7.50 -32.69
CA LEU A 947 34.26 8.01 -31.71
C LEU A 947 34.66 7.65 -30.27
N THR A 948 35.18 6.43 -30.05
CA THR A 948 35.70 5.99 -28.75
C THR A 948 36.82 6.91 -28.26
N ARG A 949 37.77 7.30 -29.13
CA ARG A 949 38.83 8.25 -28.75
C ARG A 949 38.28 9.62 -28.32
N LYS A 950 37.20 10.10 -28.94
CA LYS A 950 36.54 11.35 -28.53
C LYS A 950 35.83 11.20 -27.17
N ILE A 951 35.15 10.07 -26.97
CA ILE A 951 34.51 9.71 -25.70
C ILE A 951 35.55 9.68 -24.58
N GLU A 952 36.69 9.01 -24.77
CA GLU A 952 37.78 8.97 -23.77
C GLU A 952 38.33 10.36 -23.45
N ALA A 953 38.49 11.23 -24.45
CA ALA A 953 38.96 12.60 -24.21
C ALA A 953 38.04 13.37 -23.25
N LEU A 954 36.72 13.25 -23.41
CA LEU A 954 35.72 13.87 -22.53
C LEU A 954 35.68 13.25 -21.13
N ARG A 955 36.07 11.97 -20.98
CA ARG A 955 36.19 11.29 -19.68
C ARG A 955 37.42 11.74 -18.90
N THR A 956 38.49 12.13 -19.58
CA THR A 956 39.79 12.50 -18.97
C THR A 956 39.93 13.97 -18.58
N THR A 957 39.04 14.85 -19.03
CA THR A 957 39.11 16.30 -18.75
C THR A 957 38.64 16.70 -17.34
N THR A 958 38.23 15.73 -16.51
CA THR A 958 37.76 15.96 -15.15
C THR A 958 38.50 15.11 -14.13
N SER A 959 39.54 15.68 -13.50
CA SER A 959 39.92 15.44 -12.08
C SER A 959 41.15 16.26 -11.67
N PRO A 960 41.24 16.72 -10.41
CA PRO A 960 40.21 17.17 -9.47
C PRO A 960 40.02 18.70 -9.46
#